data_AF-A0A1H7GRE2-F1
#
_entry.id   AF-A0A1H7GRE2-F1
#
_cell.length_a   1.000
_cell.length_b   1.000
_cell.length_c   1.000
_cell.angle_alpha   90.00
_cell.angle_beta   90.00
_cell.angle_gamma   90.00
#
_symmetry.space_group_name_H-M   'P 1'
#
loop_
_entity.id
_entity.type
_entity.pdbx_description
1 polymer ?
#
loop_
_entity_poly.entity_id
_entity_poly.type
_entity_poly.pdbx_seq_one_letter_code
_entity_poly.pdbx_strand_id
1 'polypeptide(L)'
;MKTTLWIRAGILSCVLLITSLFSFAQFKVVGYMPSWSGDVNAIQYSKLTHINYAFLLPTTTGGFQAIENPGKLQSLVSLGHANGVKVLIAVGGWNDGNDGGFESTAGNSSYRTAFVNNILSFINQYGLDGVDIDWEYPDQGASANNYVALMTQLASALHAQGKLLTSAVVGTGGESILPAVFSQVDFLNLMAYDFNNYDHSTYTYASQSLAYWKGKGLPASKAVLGVPFYGRPSWESYATLIARGASPYSDTYNGVGYNGITTIKSKTDLAYTQGGGIMMWELSQDAVGTYSLLSAIHDEVLANGGNGGNHAPTVNITSPANNASFTPPATVNIQASASDNDGTVAKVEFFNGGTKLGESTAAPYSYNWTNVAAGTYTLTVKATDNKGAATTSAAVTIVVGTGNNNGCNGIAAWSATAVYTNGMQVVYNSKVYQAKWWTQNEQPDINTGDGKVWQYVSDCSGSGNNGAPSVSITSPANNASFAAPASITIQATATDSDGSIAKVEFFNGGSKLGEATGAPYSFTWTNVAAGTYTLTAKATDNASSATTSAAVTVVVGGGGNTGNCAGVATYEPYPKIYSKGDRVVYNGALYESLSDALYNVTPGTADWWWKPLGACGAARIAATSVAVQPAAEVKTLTVYPNPVTGSTLQVAVKGAAAEKIYIDVWSVNGNAPVLHKEYVTGAKGGQFISIDISQLPQGTWIIKASDATGAPKGSAKIIRM
;
A
#
# COMPACT_ATOMS: atom_id res chain seq x y z
N MET A 1 27.48 -39.06 61.33
CA MET A 1 26.18 -38.64 61.90
C MET A 1 25.59 -37.57 60.99
N LYS A 2 24.35 -37.79 60.53
CA LYS A 2 23.26 -36.87 60.11
C LYS A 2 23.67 -35.47 59.58
N THR A 3 23.26 -35.00 58.40
CA THR A 3 21.88 -34.89 57.89
C THR A 3 21.79 -34.73 56.38
N THR A 4 20.67 -35.20 55.85
CA THR A 4 20.06 -35.13 54.52
C THR A 4 19.76 -33.72 53.97
N LEU A 5 19.48 -33.65 52.65
CA LEU A 5 18.34 -33.01 51.97
C LEU A 5 18.65 -31.93 50.87
N TRP A 6 18.20 -32.22 49.63
CA TRP A 6 17.96 -31.40 48.42
C TRP A 6 19.13 -30.68 47.70
N ILE A 7 19.44 -31.12 46.47
CA ILE A 7 19.30 -30.36 45.20
C ILE A 7 19.49 -31.36 44.03
N ARG A 8 18.39 -31.69 43.36
CA ARG A 8 18.35 -32.10 41.95
C ARG A 8 17.69 -30.95 41.18
N ALA A 9 18.00 -30.89 39.88
CA ALA A 9 17.46 -30.00 38.85
C ALA A 9 18.13 -28.63 38.73
N GLY A 10 18.95 -28.45 37.69
CA GLY A 10 19.48 -27.11 37.37
C GLY A 10 20.50 -27.04 36.23
N ILE A 11 21.10 -28.14 35.78
CA ILE A 11 22.14 -28.08 34.74
C ILE A 11 22.03 -29.30 33.80
N LEU A 12 20.88 -29.44 33.13
CA LEU A 12 20.78 -30.25 31.90
C LEU A 12 19.55 -29.85 31.06
N SER A 13 19.14 -28.59 31.13
CA SER A 13 17.97 -28.05 30.39
C SER A 13 18.28 -26.74 29.67
N CYS A 14 19.56 -26.40 29.45
CA CYS A 14 19.98 -25.14 28.81
C CYS A 14 20.73 -25.31 27.48
N VAL A 15 20.79 -26.52 26.90
CA VAL A 15 21.45 -26.74 25.58
C VAL A 15 20.51 -27.42 24.56
N LEU A 16 19.23 -27.59 24.88
CA LEU A 16 18.26 -28.28 24.01
C LEU A 16 16.94 -27.50 23.87
N LEU A 17 17.03 -26.17 23.83
CA LEU A 17 15.88 -25.29 23.63
C LEU A 17 16.23 -24.00 22.87
N ILE A 18 17.13 -24.11 21.88
CA ILE A 18 17.33 -23.10 20.84
C ILE A 18 17.50 -23.84 19.50
N THR A 19 16.38 -24.27 18.92
CA THR A 19 16.14 -24.35 17.46
C THR A 19 14.73 -24.90 17.22
N SER A 20 13.72 -24.19 17.72
CA SER A 20 12.44 -24.14 17.02
C SER A 20 12.16 -22.68 16.69
N LEU A 21 13.14 -22.06 16.02
CA LEU A 21 12.82 -20.92 15.17
C LEU A 21 11.86 -21.50 14.13
N PHE A 22 10.60 -21.09 14.18
CA PHE A 22 9.73 -21.17 13.02
C PHE A 22 10.51 -20.46 11.89
N SER A 23 11.14 -21.25 11.03
CA SER A 23 11.67 -20.76 9.76
C SER A 23 10.43 -20.34 8.99
N PHE A 24 10.14 -19.04 8.98
CA PHE A 24 9.20 -18.52 8.00
C PHE A 24 9.72 -18.96 6.64
N ALA A 25 8.90 -19.72 5.91
CA ALA A 25 9.30 -20.23 4.61
C ALA A 25 9.68 -19.03 3.72
N GLN A 26 10.94 -18.98 3.29
CA GLN A 26 11.46 -17.92 2.42
C GLN A 26 10.56 -17.78 1.19
N PHE A 27 10.23 -16.54 0.82
CA PHE A 27 9.48 -16.24 -0.40
C PHE A 27 10.24 -16.77 -1.62
N LYS A 28 9.58 -17.53 -2.48
CA LYS A 28 10.23 -18.23 -3.59
C LYS A 28 10.25 -17.36 -4.84
N VAL A 29 11.38 -17.33 -5.55
CA VAL A 29 11.50 -16.71 -6.87
C VAL A 29 12.03 -17.80 -7.81
N VAL A 30 11.16 -18.29 -8.70
CA VAL A 30 11.37 -19.51 -9.49
C VAL A 30 11.44 -19.18 -10.97
N GLY A 31 12.60 -19.35 -11.60
CA GLY A 31 12.75 -19.09 -13.04
C GLY A 31 12.77 -20.36 -13.88
N TYR A 32 12.06 -20.38 -15.01
CA TYR A 32 12.27 -21.41 -16.03
C TYR A 32 13.44 -21.04 -16.95
N MET A 33 14.26 -22.05 -17.29
CA MET A 33 15.34 -21.93 -18.28
C MET A 33 15.20 -23.05 -19.31
N PRO A 34 14.76 -22.76 -20.55
CA PRO A 34 14.58 -23.77 -21.58
C PRO A 34 15.93 -24.27 -22.13
N SER A 35 15.94 -25.49 -22.66
CA SER A 35 17.11 -26.15 -23.25
C SER A 35 17.57 -25.48 -24.53
N TRP A 36 16.62 -24.93 -25.29
CA TRP A 36 16.83 -24.35 -26.63
C TRP A 36 17.19 -22.86 -26.64
N SER A 37 17.02 -22.11 -25.53
CA SER A 37 17.25 -20.65 -25.50
C SER A 37 17.87 -20.16 -24.20
N GLY A 38 18.69 -19.11 -24.26
CA GLY A 38 19.30 -18.46 -23.09
C GLY A 38 20.69 -18.94 -22.74
N ASP A 39 21.48 -18.04 -22.15
CA ASP A 39 22.83 -18.28 -21.65
C ASP A 39 22.81 -18.34 -20.12
N VAL A 40 23.34 -19.44 -19.57
CA VAL A 40 23.43 -19.67 -18.12
C VAL A 40 24.31 -18.63 -17.43
N ASN A 41 25.31 -18.07 -18.13
CA ASN A 41 26.20 -17.05 -17.58
C ASN A 41 25.52 -15.68 -17.47
N ALA A 42 24.40 -15.46 -18.17
CA ALA A 42 23.64 -14.22 -18.12
C ALA A 42 22.58 -14.20 -17.00
N ILE A 43 22.38 -15.31 -16.28
CA ILE A 43 21.37 -15.42 -15.22
C ILE A 43 21.77 -14.56 -14.02
N GLN A 44 20.80 -13.80 -13.49
CA GLN A 44 20.95 -12.99 -12.29
C GLN A 44 20.72 -13.84 -11.03
N TYR A 45 21.59 -14.82 -10.77
CA TYR A 45 21.38 -15.87 -9.75
C TYR A 45 21.03 -15.34 -8.36
N SER A 46 21.61 -14.21 -7.94
CA SER A 46 21.36 -13.60 -6.62
C SER A 46 19.90 -13.17 -6.39
N LYS A 47 19.06 -13.19 -7.42
CA LYS A 47 17.65 -12.79 -7.38
C LYS A 47 16.69 -13.98 -7.42
N LEU A 48 17.21 -15.20 -7.53
CA LEU A 48 16.45 -16.43 -7.68
C LEU A 48 16.63 -17.31 -6.45
N THR A 49 15.61 -18.11 -6.15
CA THR A 49 15.72 -19.19 -5.16
C THR A 49 15.74 -20.56 -5.84
N HIS A 50 15.05 -20.70 -6.97
CA HIS A 50 14.98 -21.93 -7.75
C HIS A 50 15.06 -21.64 -9.25
N ILE A 51 15.60 -22.60 -10.00
CA ILE A 51 15.54 -22.63 -11.46
C ILE A 51 15.03 -24.00 -11.91
N ASN A 52 14.02 -24.00 -12.78
CA ASN A 52 13.50 -25.19 -13.44
C ASN A 52 14.09 -25.27 -14.86
N TYR A 53 14.94 -26.27 -15.13
CA TYR A 53 15.46 -26.52 -16.48
C TYR A 53 14.41 -27.26 -17.31
N ALA A 54 13.97 -26.65 -18.40
CA ALA A 54 12.89 -27.15 -19.25
C ALA A 54 13.44 -27.62 -20.61
N PHE A 55 13.09 -28.77 -21.18
CA PHE A 55 12.27 -29.86 -20.62
C PHE A 55 12.94 -31.21 -20.83
N LEU A 56 12.65 -32.13 -19.91
CA LEU A 56 12.86 -33.57 -20.10
C LEU A 56 11.52 -34.21 -20.49
N LEU A 57 11.46 -34.96 -21.60
CA LEU A 57 10.20 -35.53 -22.08
C LEU A 57 10.02 -36.99 -21.64
N PRO A 58 8.87 -37.37 -21.08
CA PRO A 58 8.60 -38.75 -20.71
C PRO A 58 8.30 -39.64 -21.94
N THR A 59 8.66 -40.90 -21.84
CA THR A 59 8.24 -41.97 -22.76
C THR A 59 7.00 -42.68 -22.21
N THR A 60 6.36 -43.53 -23.02
CA THR A 60 5.14 -44.27 -22.61
C THR A 60 5.39 -45.41 -21.61
N THR A 61 6.65 -45.74 -21.31
CA THR A 61 7.01 -46.84 -20.40
C THR A 61 7.83 -46.38 -19.20
N GLY A 62 7.65 -45.11 -18.78
CA GLY A 62 8.34 -44.53 -17.62
C GLY A 62 9.84 -44.24 -17.83
N GLY A 63 10.33 -44.26 -19.06
CA GLY A 63 11.66 -43.72 -19.41
C GLY A 63 11.59 -42.25 -19.82
N PHE A 64 12.72 -41.67 -20.18
CA PHE A 64 12.81 -40.31 -20.72
C PHE A 64 13.47 -40.28 -22.10
N GLN A 65 13.10 -39.31 -22.92
CA GLN A 65 13.89 -38.96 -24.10
C GLN A 65 15.24 -38.38 -23.67
N ALA A 66 16.21 -38.37 -24.60
CA ALA A 66 17.49 -37.73 -24.33
C ALA A 66 17.28 -36.25 -24.00
N ILE A 67 17.91 -35.77 -22.93
CA ILE A 67 17.83 -34.36 -22.54
C ILE A 67 18.48 -33.49 -23.62
N GLU A 68 17.77 -32.44 -24.03
CA GLU A 68 18.34 -31.46 -24.94
C GLU A 68 19.38 -30.60 -24.21
N ASN A 69 20.51 -30.40 -24.87
CA ASN A 69 21.61 -29.57 -24.41
C ASN A 69 22.12 -29.93 -23.00
N PRO A 70 22.63 -31.17 -22.78
CA PRO A 70 23.10 -31.62 -21.47
C PRO A 70 24.21 -30.72 -20.89
N GLY A 71 25.10 -30.20 -21.76
CA GLY A 71 26.18 -29.28 -21.39
C GLY A 71 25.68 -28.01 -20.68
N LYS A 72 24.57 -27.46 -21.18
CA LYS A 72 23.92 -26.30 -20.58
C LYS A 72 23.30 -26.65 -19.22
N LEU A 73 22.63 -27.80 -19.09
CA LEU A 73 22.10 -28.29 -17.81
C LEU A 73 23.21 -28.42 -16.76
N GLN A 74 24.33 -29.06 -17.10
CA GLN A 74 25.46 -29.22 -16.18
C GLN A 74 26.06 -27.88 -15.72
N SER A 75 26.17 -26.94 -16.66
CA SER A 75 26.65 -25.59 -16.36
C SER A 75 25.67 -24.82 -15.46
N LEU A 76 24.36 -24.95 -15.72
CA LEU A 76 23.31 -24.33 -14.92
C LEU A 76 23.30 -24.84 -13.49
N VAL A 77 23.38 -26.16 -13.29
CA VAL A 77 23.46 -26.77 -11.94
C VAL A 77 24.68 -26.23 -11.19
N SER A 78 25.86 -26.27 -11.83
CA SER A 78 27.11 -25.83 -11.22
C SER A 78 27.05 -24.36 -10.78
N LEU A 79 26.58 -23.47 -11.66
CA LEU A 79 26.47 -22.03 -11.37
C LEU A 79 25.35 -21.72 -10.37
N GLY A 80 24.22 -22.42 -10.46
CA GLY A 80 23.10 -22.29 -9.53
C GLY A 80 23.54 -22.61 -8.10
N HIS A 81 24.16 -23.77 -7.90
CA HIS A 81 24.67 -24.20 -6.59
C HIS A 81 25.74 -23.26 -6.04
N ALA A 82 26.66 -22.78 -6.89
CA ALA A 82 27.67 -21.82 -6.49
C ALA A 82 27.07 -20.50 -5.96
N ASN A 83 25.83 -20.18 -6.34
CA ASN A 83 25.10 -18.99 -5.90
C ASN A 83 23.96 -19.30 -4.91
N GLY A 84 23.88 -20.53 -4.38
CA GLY A 84 22.83 -20.92 -3.44
C GLY A 84 21.43 -21.06 -4.05
N VAL A 85 21.33 -21.18 -5.37
CA VAL A 85 20.08 -21.37 -6.11
C VAL A 85 19.86 -22.86 -6.36
N LYS A 86 18.66 -23.36 -6.05
CA LYS A 86 18.30 -24.76 -6.31
C LYS A 86 17.95 -24.96 -7.79
N VAL A 87 18.40 -26.06 -8.39
CA VAL A 87 18.12 -26.38 -9.79
C VAL A 87 17.34 -27.68 -9.89
N LEU A 88 16.14 -27.60 -10.46
CA LEU A 88 15.26 -28.74 -10.70
C LEU A 88 15.19 -29.02 -12.20
N ILE A 89 14.90 -30.27 -12.57
CA ILE A 89 14.53 -30.62 -13.95
C ILE A 89 13.00 -30.55 -14.08
N ALA A 90 12.50 -29.81 -15.07
CA ALA A 90 11.08 -29.82 -15.44
C ALA A 90 10.82 -30.95 -16.44
N VAL A 91 9.91 -31.85 -16.09
CA VAL A 91 9.47 -32.95 -16.96
C VAL A 91 8.15 -32.57 -17.58
N GLY A 92 8.05 -32.63 -18.91
CA GLY A 92 6.81 -32.32 -19.64
C GLY A 92 6.85 -31.01 -20.43
N GLY A 93 5.96 -30.09 -20.06
CA GLY A 93 5.58 -28.90 -20.82
C GLY A 93 4.48 -29.18 -21.85
N TRP A 94 3.97 -28.11 -22.49
CA TRP A 94 2.88 -28.18 -23.47
C TRP A 94 3.03 -29.30 -24.53
N ASN A 95 4.23 -29.48 -25.10
CA ASN A 95 4.55 -30.56 -26.04
C ASN A 95 3.49 -30.77 -27.17
N ASP A 96 3.03 -29.68 -27.77
CA ASP A 96 1.94 -29.67 -28.78
C ASP A 96 0.64 -30.37 -28.32
N GLY A 97 0.37 -30.32 -27.01
CA GLY A 97 -0.77 -30.98 -26.36
C GLY A 97 -0.60 -32.50 -26.22
N ASN A 98 0.58 -33.06 -26.51
CA ASN A 98 0.83 -34.48 -26.37
C ASN A 98 1.31 -34.83 -24.96
N ASP A 99 0.41 -35.39 -24.17
CA ASP A 99 0.66 -35.87 -22.83
C ASP A 99 0.61 -37.41 -22.70
N GLY A 100 0.61 -38.13 -23.84
CA GLY A 100 0.47 -39.60 -23.85
C GLY A 100 1.58 -40.34 -23.09
N GLY A 101 2.76 -39.74 -22.98
CA GLY A 101 3.85 -40.25 -22.13
C GLY A 101 3.49 -40.23 -20.64
N PHE A 102 2.85 -39.16 -20.18
CA PHE A 102 2.34 -39.05 -18.81
C PHE A 102 1.15 -39.98 -18.58
N GLU A 103 0.15 -39.97 -19.47
CA GLU A 103 -1.05 -40.82 -19.33
C GLU A 103 -0.67 -42.30 -19.21
N SER A 104 0.19 -42.78 -20.11
CA SER A 104 0.64 -44.18 -20.10
C SER A 104 1.46 -44.52 -18.84
N THR A 105 2.38 -43.62 -18.45
CA THR A 105 3.23 -43.82 -17.28
C THR A 105 2.41 -43.81 -15.99
N ALA A 106 1.57 -42.79 -15.80
CA ALA A 106 0.76 -42.61 -14.61
C ALA A 106 -0.29 -43.73 -14.47
N GLY A 107 -0.84 -44.22 -15.58
CA GLY A 107 -1.83 -45.30 -15.61
C GLY A 107 -1.31 -46.70 -15.26
N ASN A 108 0.00 -46.93 -15.23
CA ASN A 108 0.59 -48.25 -15.01
C ASN A 108 1.60 -48.27 -13.85
N SER A 109 1.40 -49.12 -12.84
CA SER A 109 2.25 -49.17 -11.65
C SER A 109 3.71 -49.51 -11.92
N SER A 110 3.98 -50.39 -12.88
CA SER A 110 5.35 -50.74 -13.28
C SER A 110 6.02 -49.57 -13.98
N TYR A 111 5.29 -48.82 -14.81
CA TYR A 111 5.83 -47.64 -15.50
C TYR A 111 6.03 -46.47 -14.55
N ARG A 112 5.14 -46.24 -13.57
CA ARG A 112 5.38 -45.29 -12.48
C ARG A 112 6.66 -45.61 -11.72
N THR A 113 6.87 -46.89 -11.38
CA THR A 113 8.09 -47.33 -10.69
C THR A 113 9.33 -47.08 -11.55
N ALA A 114 9.27 -47.40 -12.85
CA ALA A 114 10.35 -47.10 -13.79
C ALA A 114 10.64 -45.60 -13.86
N PHE A 115 9.59 -44.76 -13.96
CA PHE A 115 9.69 -43.31 -14.00
C PHE A 115 10.37 -42.75 -12.76
N VAL A 116 9.94 -43.18 -11.57
CA VAL A 116 10.53 -42.74 -10.29
C VAL A 116 12.01 -43.15 -10.19
N ASN A 117 12.36 -44.37 -10.57
CA ASN A 117 13.76 -44.82 -10.55
C ASN A 117 14.64 -44.07 -11.55
N ASN A 118 14.10 -43.83 -12.75
CA ASN A 118 14.81 -43.11 -13.80
C ASN A 118 15.01 -41.65 -13.44
N ILE A 119 14.02 -40.98 -12.83
CA ILE A 119 14.16 -39.56 -12.46
C ILE A 119 15.14 -39.39 -11.30
N LEU A 120 15.15 -40.31 -10.33
CA LEU A 120 16.17 -40.30 -9.27
C LEU A 120 17.57 -40.52 -9.83
N SER A 121 17.72 -41.42 -10.80
CA SER A 121 18.99 -41.65 -11.48
C SER A 121 19.43 -40.40 -12.24
N PHE A 122 18.51 -39.71 -12.93
CA PHE A 122 18.76 -38.47 -13.64
C PHE A 122 19.15 -37.33 -12.69
N ILE A 123 18.42 -37.17 -11.58
CA ILE A 123 18.71 -36.20 -10.52
C ILE A 123 20.13 -36.42 -9.99
N ASN A 124 20.51 -37.67 -9.71
CA ASN A 124 21.83 -38.01 -9.20
C ASN A 124 22.93 -37.80 -10.26
N GLN A 125 22.67 -38.14 -11.52
CA GLN A 125 23.61 -37.96 -12.62
C GLN A 125 23.98 -36.49 -12.83
N TYR A 126 23.02 -35.59 -12.73
CA TYR A 126 23.20 -34.16 -13.00
C TYR A 126 23.36 -33.31 -11.73
N GLY A 127 23.26 -33.91 -10.54
CA GLY A 127 23.35 -33.19 -9.27
C GLY A 127 22.16 -32.27 -8.98
N LEU A 128 20.96 -32.58 -9.47
CA LEU A 128 19.78 -31.73 -9.33
C LEU A 128 19.23 -31.74 -7.90
N ASP A 129 18.46 -30.71 -7.55
CA ASP A 129 17.81 -30.56 -6.24
C ASP A 129 16.41 -31.16 -6.18
N GLY A 130 15.85 -31.55 -7.32
CA GLY A 130 14.51 -32.09 -7.40
C GLY A 130 13.97 -32.16 -8.83
N VAL A 131 12.67 -32.37 -8.93
CA VAL A 131 11.92 -32.42 -10.19
C VAL A 131 10.67 -31.55 -10.09
N ASP A 132 10.37 -30.85 -11.17
CA ASP A 132 9.10 -30.19 -11.43
C ASP A 132 8.30 -31.01 -12.44
N ILE A 133 7.06 -31.37 -12.12
CA ILE A 133 6.16 -32.06 -13.03
C ILE A 133 5.25 -31.05 -13.71
N ASP A 134 5.48 -30.84 -15.00
CA ASP A 134 4.71 -29.93 -15.85
C ASP A 134 3.87 -30.75 -16.84
N TRP A 135 2.83 -31.41 -16.32
CA TRP A 135 1.85 -32.13 -17.14
C TRP A 135 0.69 -31.18 -17.45
N GLU A 136 0.55 -30.83 -18.73
CA GLU A 136 -0.48 -29.91 -19.24
C GLU A 136 -1.55 -30.60 -20.10
N TYR A 137 -2.69 -31.05 -19.55
CA TYR A 137 -2.99 -31.27 -18.13
C TYR A 137 -3.64 -32.64 -17.98
N PRO A 138 -3.46 -33.34 -16.83
CA PRO A 138 -4.15 -34.60 -16.63
C PRO A 138 -5.67 -34.40 -16.77
N ASP A 139 -6.34 -35.36 -17.39
CA ASP A 139 -7.79 -35.34 -17.56
C ASP A 139 -8.54 -35.63 -16.25
N GLN A 140 -9.82 -35.26 -16.21
CA GLN A 140 -10.70 -35.68 -15.10
C GLN A 140 -10.89 -37.20 -15.07
N GLY A 141 -11.27 -37.73 -13.90
CA GLY A 141 -11.57 -39.16 -13.74
C GLY A 141 -10.33 -40.01 -13.49
N ALA A 142 -10.04 -40.97 -14.36
CA ALA A 142 -8.95 -41.93 -14.14
C ALA A 142 -7.57 -41.25 -14.16
N SER A 143 -7.35 -40.31 -15.08
CA SER A 143 -6.09 -39.59 -15.22
C SER A 143 -5.76 -38.77 -13.95
N ALA A 144 -6.72 -38.02 -13.41
CA ALA A 144 -6.58 -37.34 -12.11
C ALA A 144 -6.12 -38.27 -10.96
N ASN A 145 -6.69 -39.48 -10.85
CA ASN A 145 -6.28 -40.45 -9.83
C ASN A 145 -4.88 -41.03 -10.11
N ASN A 146 -4.56 -41.27 -11.38
CA ASN A 146 -3.24 -41.71 -11.82
C ASN A 146 -2.17 -40.65 -11.51
N TYR A 147 -2.50 -39.37 -11.68
CA TYR A 147 -1.64 -38.25 -11.31
C TYR A 147 -1.35 -38.25 -9.81
N VAL A 148 -2.36 -38.41 -8.95
CA VAL A 148 -2.16 -38.57 -7.50
C VAL A 148 -1.23 -39.75 -7.19
N ALA A 149 -1.42 -40.90 -7.85
CA ALA A 149 -0.58 -42.08 -7.63
C ALA A 149 0.88 -41.85 -8.04
N LEU A 150 1.11 -41.16 -9.17
CA LEU A 150 2.45 -40.79 -9.62
C LEU A 150 3.11 -39.80 -8.64
N MET A 151 2.42 -38.71 -8.29
CA MET A 151 2.94 -37.69 -7.38
C MET A 151 3.23 -38.26 -5.98
N THR A 152 2.42 -39.20 -5.49
CA THR A 152 2.65 -39.87 -4.21
C THR A 152 3.92 -40.73 -4.23
N GLN A 153 4.15 -41.50 -5.31
CA GLN A 153 5.36 -42.31 -5.44
C GLN A 153 6.61 -41.44 -5.60
N LEU A 154 6.53 -40.36 -6.38
CA LEU A 154 7.59 -39.38 -6.52
C LEU A 154 7.93 -38.74 -5.17
N ALA A 155 6.94 -38.21 -4.45
CA ALA A 155 7.14 -37.55 -3.16
C ALA A 155 7.85 -38.47 -2.17
N SER A 156 7.33 -39.70 -2.01
CA SER A 156 7.95 -40.69 -1.12
C SER A 156 9.41 -40.95 -1.45
N ALA A 157 9.79 -41.02 -2.72
CA ALA A 157 11.13 -41.37 -3.14
C ALA A 157 12.10 -40.17 -3.13
N LEU A 158 11.62 -38.99 -3.51
CA LEU A 158 12.39 -37.73 -3.55
C LEU A 158 12.64 -37.18 -2.15
N HIS A 159 11.60 -37.05 -1.32
CA HIS A 159 11.72 -36.49 0.02
C HIS A 159 12.59 -37.37 0.92
N ALA A 160 12.58 -38.70 0.73
CA ALA A 160 13.50 -39.61 1.41
C ALA A 160 14.98 -39.32 1.13
N GLN A 161 15.29 -38.64 0.03
CA GLN A 161 16.64 -38.21 -0.34
C GLN A 161 16.85 -36.69 -0.18
N GLY A 162 15.92 -36.00 0.49
CA GLY A 162 15.96 -34.55 0.66
C GLY A 162 15.79 -33.76 -0.65
N LYS A 163 15.24 -34.39 -1.70
CA LYS A 163 14.99 -33.76 -3.01
C LYS A 163 13.59 -33.16 -3.05
N LEU A 164 13.43 -32.09 -3.83
CA LEU A 164 12.17 -31.37 -3.98
C LEU A 164 11.26 -32.03 -5.04
N LEU A 165 9.95 -31.94 -4.81
CA LEU A 165 8.92 -32.23 -5.79
C LEU A 165 8.02 -31.01 -5.96
N THR A 166 8.01 -30.43 -7.15
CA THR A 166 7.12 -29.32 -7.51
C THR A 166 6.29 -29.69 -8.74
N SER A 167 5.32 -28.87 -9.08
CA SER A 167 4.54 -29.07 -10.30
C SER A 167 3.99 -27.74 -10.81
N ALA A 168 4.04 -27.56 -12.13
CA ALA A 168 3.29 -26.51 -12.80
C ALA A 168 1.85 -26.95 -13.06
N VAL A 169 0.91 -26.03 -12.81
CA VAL A 169 -0.53 -26.27 -12.96
C VAL A 169 -1.20 -25.05 -13.58
N VAL A 170 -2.33 -25.27 -14.25
CA VAL A 170 -3.13 -24.20 -14.86
C VAL A 170 -3.50 -23.10 -13.85
N GLY A 171 -3.59 -21.84 -14.28
CA GLY A 171 -3.98 -20.73 -13.40
C GLY A 171 -5.36 -20.92 -12.75
N THR A 172 -6.35 -21.38 -13.52
CA THR A 172 -7.73 -21.66 -13.07
C THR A 172 -8.32 -22.85 -13.85
N GLY A 173 -9.32 -23.56 -13.30
CA GLY A 173 -9.96 -24.68 -14.02
C GLY A 173 -9.13 -25.97 -14.00
N GLY A 174 -8.39 -26.20 -12.91
CA GLY A 174 -7.58 -27.40 -12.68
C GLY A 174 -8.35 -28.45 -11.89
N GLU A 175 -9.56 -28.83 -12.31
CA GLU A 175 -10.41 -29.80 -11.59
C GLU A 175 -9.75 -31.18 -11.44
N SER A 176 -8.94 -31.59 -12.42
CA SER A 176 -8.19 -32.85 -12.43
C SER A 176 -7.03 -32.90 -11.43
N ILE A 177 -6.56 -31.75 -10.95
CA ILE A 177 -5.57 -31.69 -9.86
C ILE A 177 -6.32 -31.81 -8.54
N LEU A 178 -6.30 -33.02 -7.98
CA LEU A 178 -7.00 -33.35 -6.74
C LEU A 178 -6.25 -32.82 -5.51
N PRO A 179 -6.95 -32.39 -4.44
CA PRO A 179 -6.31 -31.87 -3.23
C PRO A 179 -5.31 -32.82 -2.56
N ALA A 180 -5.42 -34.13 -2.81
CA ALA A 180 -4.46 -35.14 -2.36
C ALA A 180 -3.02 -34.88 -2.83
N VAL A 181 -2.83 -34.13 -3.94
CA VAL A 181 -1.52 -33.72 -4.44
C VAL A 181 -0.85 -32.67 -3.55
N PHE A 182 -1.62 -31.82 -2.84
CA PHE A 182 -1.08 -30.66 -2.13
C PHE A 182 -0.15 -31.02 -0.96
N SER A 183 -0.34 -32.21 -0.38
CA SER A 183 0.57 -32.76 0.63
C SER A 183 1.81 -33.43 0.04
N GLN A 184 1.79 -33.81 -1.24
CA GLN A 184 2.90 -34.49 -1.92
C GLN A 184 3.94 -33.51 -2.47
N VAL A 185 3.52 -32.30 -2.86
CA VAL A 185 4.42 -31.29 -3.44
C VAL A 185 4.99 -30.33 -2.39
N ASP A 186 6.19 -29.83 -2.62
CA ASP A 186 6.78 -28.71 -1.89
C ASP A 186 6.04 -27.40 -2.20
N PHE A 187 5.69 -27.18 -3.47
CA PHE A 187 4.82 -26.09 -3.93
C PHE A 187 4.29 -26.34 -5.35
N LEU A 188 3.24 -25.60 -5.72
CA LEU A 188 2.69 -25.54 -7.08
C LEU A 188 3.03 -24.21 -7.73
N ASN A 189 3.52 -24.28 -8.98
CA ASN A 189 3.74 -23.15 -9.86
C ASN A 189 2.46 -22.90 -10.67
N LEU A 190 1.74 -21.83 -10.36
CA LEU A 190 0.45 -21.51 -10.97
C LEU A 190 0.67 -20.75 -12.27
N MET A 191 0.40 -21.36 -13.42
CA MET A 191 0.57 -20.73 -14.74
C MET A 191 -0.54 -19.70 -15.02
N ALA A 192 -0.48 -18.58 -14.30
CA ALA A 192 -1.43 -17.46 -14.38
C ALA A 192 -1.13 -16.53 -15.58
N TYR A 193 -0.92 -17.16 -16.74
CA TYR A 193 -0.73 -16.55 -18.04
C TYR A 193 -1.43 -17.40 -19.10
N ASP A 194 -1.39 -16.96 -20.36
CA ASP A 194 -2.03 -17.64 -21.49
C ASP A 194 -3.55 -17.81 -21.42
N PHE A 195 -4.20 -17.02 -20.57
CA PHE A 195 -5.65 -17.01 -20.43
C PHE A 195 -6.40 -16.74 -21.75
N ASN A 196 -5.84 -15.86 -22.58
CA ASN A 196 -6.34 -15.57 -23.92
C ASN A 196 -5.18 -15.05 -24.80
N ASN A 197 -5.49 -14.29 -25.86
CA ASN A 197 -4.49 -13.65 -26.70
C ASN A 197 -3.98 -12.34 -26.10
N TYR A 198 -4.79 -11.28 -26.11
CA TYR A 198 -4.31 -9.94 -25.79
C TYR A 198 -4.19 -9.69 -24.29
N ASP A 199 -5.14 -10.16 -23.48
CA ASP A 199 -5.15 -10.01 -22.02
C ASP A 199 -4.68 -11.32 -21.35
N HIS A 200 -3.62 -11.93 -21.90
CA HIS A 200 -3.23 -13.30 -21.53
C HIS A 200 -2.74 -13.45 -20.09
N SER A 201 -2.26 -12.37 -19.45
CA SER A 201 -1.79 -12.40 -18.07
C SER A 201 -2.09 -11.09 -17.35
N THR A 202 -3.36 -10.78 -17.11
CA THR A 202 -3.73 -9.58 -16.33
C THR A 202 -3.47 -9.75 -14.84
N TYR A 203 -3.38 -8.65 -14.09
CA TYR A 203 -3.41 -8.69 -12.62
C TYR A 203 -4.66 -9.40 -12.08
N THR A 204 -5.81 -9.15 -12.71
CA THR A 204 -7.08 -9.81 -12.36
C THR A 204 -6.97 -11.33 -12.47
N TYR A 205 -6.41 -11.83 -13.57
CA TYR A 205 -6.23 -13.27 -13.76
C TYR A 205 -5.27 -13.89 -12.73
N ALA A 206 -4.19 -13.17 -12.39
CA ALA A 206 -3.29 -13.58 -11.32
C ALA A 206 -3.99 -13.69 -9.95
N SER A 207 -4.80 -12.69 -9.59
CA SER A 207 -5.58 -12.71 -8.34
C SER A 207 -6.62 -13.83 -8.32
N GLN A 208 -7.30 -14.08 -9.45
CA GLN A 208 -8.25 -15.19 -9.59
C GLN A 208 -7.56 -16.55 -9.45
N SER A 209 -6.38 -16.70 -10.04
CA SER A 209 -5.60 -17.95 -9.97
C SER A 209 -5.22 -18.29 -8.52
N LEU A 210 -4.65 -17.33 -7.79
CA LEU A 210 -4.33 -17.52 -6.36
C LEU A 210 -5.57 -17.83 -5.52
N ALA A 211 -6.68 -17.13 -5.76
CA ALA A 211 -7.93 -17.37 -5.05
C ALA A 211 -8.50 -18.77 -5.34
N TYR A 212 -8.47 -19.21 -6.59
CA TYR A 212 -8.94 -20.53 -7.02
C TYR A 212 -8.19 -21.64 -6.29
N TRP A 213 -6.85 -21.64 -6.34
CA TRP A 213 -6.05 -22.70 -5.75
C TRP A 213 -6.11 -22.73 -4.22
N LYS A 214 -6.11 -21.56 -3.57
CA LYS A 214 -6.34 -21.48 -2.12
C LYS A 214 -7.75 -21.96 -1.75
N GLY A 215 -8.76 -21.63 -2.55
CA GLY A 215 -10.13 -22.11 -2.39
C GLY A 215 -10.27 -23.62 -2.50
N LYS A 216 -9.42 -24.26 -3.32
CA LYS A 216 -9.30 -25.73 -3.39
C LYS A 216 -8.59 -26.36 -2.19
N GLY A 217 -7.99 -25.56 -1.32
CA GLY A 217 -7.28 -26.02 -0.12
C GLY A 217 -5.75 -26.04 -0.24
N LEU A 218 -5.16 -25.47 -1.29
CA LEU A 218 -3.70 -25.31 -1.37
C LEU A 218 -3.23 -24.31 -0.31
N PRO A 219 -2.29 -24.66 0.58
CA PRO A 219 -1.73 -23.70 1.53
C PRO A 219 -1.08 -22.52 0.81
N ALA A 220 -1.28 -21.30 1.31
CA ALA A 220 -0.72 -20.09 0.69
C ALA A 220 0.80 -20.17 0.51
N SER A 221 1.53 -20.75 1.48
CA SER A 221 2.98 -20.96 1.43
C SER A 221 3.46 -21.89 0.30
N LYS A 222 2.54 -22.67 -0.29
CA LYS A 222 2.76 -23.59 -1.42
C LYS A 222 2.21 -23.06 -2.75
N ALA A 223 1.59 -21.89 -2.78
CA ALA A 223 1.06 -21.27 -3.99
C ALA A 223 2.07 -20.28 -4.59
N VAL A 224 2.72 -20.64 -5.70
CA VAL A 224 3.71 -19.80 -6.37
C VAL A 224 3.09 -19.22 -7.65
N LEU A 225 2.88 -17.91 -7.71
CA LEU A 225 2.17 -17.25 -8.81
C LEU A 225 3.06 -17.12 -10.06
N GLY A 226 2.60 -17.59 -11.22
CA GLY A 226 3.31 -17.49 -12.49
C GLY A 226 3.11 -16.15 -13.22
N VAL A 227 4.17 -15.66 -13.88
CA VAL A 227 4.16 -14.48 -14.73
C VAL A 227 4.90 -14.73 -16.06
N PRO A 228 4.46 -14.14 -17.19
CA PRO A 228 5.10 -14.33 -18.48
C PRO A 228 6.15 -13.25 -18.74
N PHE A 229 7.29 -13.65 -19.29
CA PHE A 229 8.32 -12.76 -19.83
C PHE A 229 8.23 -12.67 -21.37
N TYR A 230 7.04 -12.88 -21.92
CA TYR A 230 6.71 -12.77 -23.34
C TYR A 230 5.36 -12.10 -23.51
N GLY A 231 5.02 -11.79 -24.76
CA GLY A 231 3.70 -11.29 -25.11
C GLY A 231 2.90 -12.24 -26.01
N ARG A 232 1.58 -12.07 -26.01
CA ARG A 232 0.62 -12.78 -26.86
C ARG A 232 -0.19 -11.78 -27.70
N PRO A 233 -0.63 -12.15 -28.91
CA PRO A 233 -0.49 -13.46 -29.54
C PRO A 233 0.83 -13.66 -30.30
N SER A 234 1.78 -12.72 -30.24
CA SER A 234 3.01 -12.80 -31.07
C SER A 234 4.03 -13.84 -30.60
N TRP A 235 3.99 -14.22 -29.32
CA TRP A 235 5.00 -15.06 -28.65
C TRP A 235 6.38 -14.42 -28.58
N GLU A 236 6.49 -13.13 -28.89
CA GLU A 236 7.75 -12.41 -28.79
C GLU A 236 8.17 -12.26 -27.32
N SER A 237 9.47 -12.41 -27.07
CA SER A 237 10.03 -12.16 -25.74
C SER A 237 9.81 -10.72 -25.32
N TYR A 238 9.69 -10.50 -24.02
CA TYR A 238 9.64 -9.16 -23.44
C TYR A 238 10.85 -8.35 -23.86
N ALA A 239 12.06 -8.92 -23.83
CA ALA A 239 13.27 -8.28 -24.35
C ALA A 239 13.13 -7.82 -25.82
N THR A 240 12.54 -8.63 -26.68
CA THR A 240 12.31 -8.28 -28.10
C THR A 240 11.29 -7.16 -28.22
N LEU A 241 10.22 -7.19 -27.42
CA LEU A 241 9.24 -6.12 -27.38
C LEU A 241 9.91 -4.80 -26.95
N ILE A 242 10.72 -4.81 -25.88
CA ILE A 242 11.46 -3.62 -25.43
C ILE A 242 12.44 -3.14 -26.50
N ALA A 243 13.17 -4.04 -27.15
CA ALA A 243 14.09 -3.69 -28.24
C ALA A 243 13.39 -3.06 -29.45
N ARG A 244 12.12 -3.39 -29.68
CA ARG A 244 11.27 -2.76 -30.72
C ARG A 244 10.67 -1.42 -30.28
N GLY A 245 10.96 -0.99 -29.06
CA GLY A 245 10.41 0.25 -28.49
C GLY A 245 9.07 0.07 -27.77
N ALA A 246 8.71 -1.18 -27.42
CA ALA A 246 7.68 -1.39 -26.41
C ALA A 246 8.17 -0.81 -25.08
N SER A 247 7.21 -0.33 -24.29
CA SER A 247 7.52 0.47 -23.13
C SER A 247 7.58 -0.44 -21.89
N PRO A 248 8.65 -0.43 -21.09
CA PRO A 248 8.92 -1.45 -20.07
C PRO A 248 7.90 -1.58 -18.93
N TYR A 249 7.19 -0.53 -18.53
CA TYR A 249 6.12 -0.58 -17.50
C TYR A 249 4.68 -0.68 -18.07
N SER A 250 4.50 -1.26 -19.27
CA SER A 250 3.19 -1.46 -19.92
C SER A 250 2.90 -2.91 -20.10
N ASP A 251 1.63 -3.22 -20.35
CA ASP A 251 1.20 -4.55 -20.71
C ASP A 251 0.84 -4.66 -22.18
N THR A 252 1.02 -3.62 -23.02
CA THR A 252 0.56 -3.69 -24.42
C THR A 252 1.46 -2.93 -25.40
N TYR A 253 1.66 -3.50 -26.59
CA TYR A 253 2.43 -2.89 -27.69
C TYR A 253 2.02 -3.51 -29.02
N ASN A 254 1.56 -2.69 -29.98
CA ASN A 254 1.22 -3.12 -31.34
C ASN A 254 0.33 -4.38 -31.43
N GLY A 255 -0.72 -4.44 -30.59
CA GLY A 255 -1.64 -5.59 -30.58
C GLY A 255 -1.10 -6.84 -29.86
N VAL A 256 0.09 -6.75 -29.26
CA VAL A 256 0.65 -7.76 -28.35
C VAL A 256 0.41 -7.30 -26.92
N GLY A 257 -0.18 -8.16 -26.09
CA GLY A 257 -0.22 -7.98 -24.65
C GLY A 257 0.92 -8.75 -23.98
N TYR A 258 1.63 -8.12 -23.05
CA TYR A 258 2.71 -8.67 -22.24
C TYR A 258 2.55 -8.18 -20.80
N ASN A 259 3.52 -8.40 -19.91
CA ASN A 259 3.53 -7.76 -18.59
C ASN A 259 4.76 -6.88 -18.43
N GLY A 260 4.53 -5.60 -18.16
CA GLY A 260 5.59 -4.66 -17.87
C GLY A 260 5.93 -4.61 -16.38
N ILE A 261 6.98 -3.87 -16.04
CA ILE A 261 7.51 -3.69 -14.69
C ILE A 261 6.41 -3.35 -13.67
N THR A 262 5.50 -2.40 -13.97
CA THR A 262 4.43 -2.00 -13.04
C THR A 262 3.51 -3.17 -12.69
N THR A 263 3.09 -3.95 -13.70
CA THR A 263 2.22 -5.11 -13.50
C THR A 263 2.97 -6.26 -12.84
N ILE A 264 4.24 -6.50 -13.21
CA ILE A 264 5.09 -7.49 -12.57
C ILE A 264 5.29 -7.19 -11.08
N LYS A 265 5.59 -5.94 -10.70
CA LYS A 265 5.68 -5.53 -9.29
C LYS A 265 4.35 -5.72 -8.57
N SER A 266 3.25 -5.26 -9.15
CA SER A 266 1.91 -5.44 -8.55
C SER A 266 1.58 -6.93 -8.31
N LYS A 267 1.93 -7.80 -9.25
CA LYS A 267 1.74 -9.25 -9.11
C LYS A 267 2.70 -9.87 -8.10
N THR A 268 3.89 -9.33 -7.96
CA THR A 268 4.86 -9.77 -6.95
C THR A 268 4.39 -9.41 -5.55
N ASP A 269 3.91 -8.19 -5.34
CA ASP A 269 3.26 -7.77 -4.09
C ASP A 269 2.04 -8.66 -3.76
N LEU A 270 1.18 -8.92 -4.75
CA LEU A 270 0.07 -9.85 -4.60
C LEU A 270 0.55 -11.26 -4.19
N ALA A 271 1.57 -11.79 -4.87
CA ALA A 271 2.13 -13.11 -4.56
C ALA A 271 2.76 -13.14 -3.16
N TYR A 272 3.40 -12.04 -2.75
CA TYR A 272 4.06 -11.91 -1.46
C TYR A 272 3.04 -11.84 -0.32
N THR A 273 1.97 -11.07 -0.49
CA THR A 273 0.92 -10.90 0.50
C THR A 273 -0.03 -12.11 0.58
N GLN A 274 -0.22 -12.83 -0.53
CA GLN A 274 -1.28 -13.84 -0.64
C GLN A 274 -0.84 -15.25 -1.02
N GLY A 275 0.44 -15.46 -1.33
CA GLY A 275 1.04 -16.72 -1.76
C GLY A 275 2.39 -16.99 -1.08
N GLY A 276 3.18 -17.88 -1.68
CA GLY A 276 4.46 -18.34 -1.15
C GLY A 276 5.64 -18.13 -2.09
N GLY A 277 5.39 -17.50 -3.25
CA GLY A 277 6.42 -17.19 -4.23
C GLY A 277 5.86 -16.66 -5.56
N ILE A 278 6.77 -16.30 -6.45
CA ILE A 278 6.53 -15.95 -7.84
C ILE A 278 7.39 -16.81 -8.77
N MET A 279 6.82 -17.21 -9.90
CA MET A 279 7.46 -18.01 -10.94
C MET A 279 7.42 -17.27 -12.27
N MET A 280 8.49 -17.36 -13.09
CA MET A 280 8.50 -16.75 -14.42
C MET A 280 8.78 -17.75 -15.55
N TRP A 281 7.98 -17.63 -16.62
CA TRP A 281 8.23 -18.24 -17.93
C TRP A 281 8.56 -17.15 -18.97
N GLU A 282 9.80 -17.02 -19.44
CA GLU A 282 11.01 -17.70 -18.97
C GLU A 282 12.21 -16.76 -18.94
N LEU A 283 13.27 -17.14 -18.22
CA LEU A 283 14.39 -16.26 -17.84
C LEU A 283 15.12 -15.64 -19.04
N SER A 284 15.28 -16.36 -20.15
CA SER A 284 15.99 -15.90 -21.33
C SER A 284 15.24 -14.84 -22.14
N GLN A 285 13.96 -14.63 -21.82
CA GLN A 285 13.11 -13.63 -22.46
C GLN A 285 13.12 -12.28 -21.71
N ASP A 286 13.78 -12.21 -20.56
CA ASP A 286 13.90 -10.96 -19.80
C ASP A 286 14.77 -9.93 -20.53
N ALA A 287 14.44 -8.65 -20.34
CA ALA A 287 15.35 -7.58 -20.72
C ALA A 287 16.50 -7.48 -19.71
N VAL A 288 17.59 -6.81 -20.09
CA VAL A 288 18.75 -6.59 -19.20
C VAL A 288 18.72 -5.19 -18.57
N GLY A 289 19.50 -5.01 -17.51
CA GLY A 289 19.67 -3.71 -16.85
C GLY A 289 18.37 -3.20 -16.20
N THR A 290 18.11 -1.90 -16.33
CA THR A 290 16.97 -1.22 -15.68
C THR A 290 15.60 -1.70 -16.13
N TYR A 291 15.52 -2.41 -17.26
CA TYR A 291 14.25 -2.91 -17.80
C TYR A 291 13.95 -4.36 -17.47
N SER A 292 14.85 -5.04 -16.74
CA SER A 292 14.69 -6.43 -16.31
C SER A 292 13.47 -6.61 -15.40
N LEU A 293 12.56 -7.49 -15.80
CA LEU A 293 11.41 -7.93 -15.01
C LEU A 293 11.86 -8.76 -13.80
N LEU A 294 12.93 -9.56 -13.91
CA LEU A 294 13.49 -10.27 -12.75
C LEU A 294 14.03 -9.29 -11.70
N SER A 295 14.65 -8.19 -12.14
CA SER A 295 15.06 -7.12 -11.23
C SER A 295 13.86 -6.45 -10.57
N ALA A 296 12.81 -6.17 -11.33
CA ALA A 296 11.58 -5.61 -10.78
C ALA A 296 10.94 -6.50 -9.70
N ILE A 297 10.92 -7.82 -9.92
CA ILE A 297 10.47 -8.80 -8.93
C ILE A 297 11.35 -8.74 -7.68
N HIS A 298 12.67 -8.76 -7.87
CA HIS A 298 13.61 -8.72 -6.74
C HIS A 298 13.44 -7.47 -5.89
N ASP A 299 13.35 -6.29 -6.51
CA ASP A 299 13.14 -5.02 -5.81
C ASP A 299 11.84 -5.04 -5.00
N GLU A 300 10.77 -5.60 -5.55
CA GLU A 300 9.48 -5.68 -4.86
C GLU A 300 9.51 -6.68 -3.70
N VAL A 301 10.19 -7.81 -3.88
CA VAL A 301 10.44 -8.77 -2.79
C VAL A 301 11.23 -8.10 -1.66
N LEU A 302 12.27 -7.31 -1.99
CA LEU A 302 13.04 -6.56 -0.99
C LEU A 302 12.18 -5.52 -0.27
N ALA A 303 11.35 -4.77 -1.01
CA ALA A 303 10.45 -3.76 -0.45
C ALA A 303 9.43 -4.37 0.54
N ASN A 304 9.01 -5.61 0.30
CA ASN A 304 8.09 -6.35 1.18
C ASN A 304 8.79 -7.10 2.32
N GLY A 305 10.07 -6.84 2.58
CA GLY A 305 10.83 -7.48 3.65
C GLY A 305 11.32 -8.88 3.32
N GLY A 306 11.31 -9.28 2.05
CA GLY A 306 11.64 -10.61 1.52
C GLY A 306 13.09 -11.06 1.66
N ASN A 307 13.87 -10.33 2.45
CA ASN A 307 15.18 -10.75 2.93
C ASN A 307 15.27 -10.86 4.47
N GLY A 308 14.14 -10.90 5.18
CA GLY A 308 14.12 -10.98 6.65
C GLY A 308 14.48 -9.68 7.37
N GLY A 309 14.20 -8.51 6.77
CA GLY A 309 14.39 -7.20 7.40
C GLY A 309 13.28 -6.88 8.41
N ASN A 310 13.66 -6.39 9.60
CA ASN A 310 12.75 -5.95 10.66
C ASN A 310 12.31 -4.49 10.45
N HIS A 311 11.00 -4.22 10.48
CA HIS A 311 10.45 -2.86 10.39
C HIS A 311 10.29 -2.26 11.77
N ALA A 312 10.68 -0.98 11.94
CA ALA A 312 10.54 -0.32 13.23
C ALA A 312 9.05 -0.05 13.58
N PRO A 313 8.66 -0.13 14.86
CA PRO A 313 7.29 0.08 15.29
C PRO A 313 6.85 1.54 15.11
N THR A 314 5.55 1.80 15.06
CA THR A 314 4.97 3.16 15.16
C THR A 314 4.69 3.51 16.63
N VAL A 315 4.83 4.79 17.01
CA VAL A 315 4.57 5.24 18.41
C VAL A 315 4.20 6.71 18.53
N ASN A 316 3.29 7.05 19.44
CA ASN A 316 2.95 8.43 19.83
C ASN A 316 2.54 8.55 21.31
N ILE A 317 2.76 9.73 21.90
CA ILE A 317 2.20 10.11 23.22
C ILE A 317 0.71 10.43 23.05
N THR A 318 -0.15 9.86 23.90
CA THR A 318 -1.59 10.12 23.94
C THR A 318 -2.00 10.99 25.13
N SER A 319 -1.17 11.04 26.18
CA SER A 319 -1.30 11.94 27.34
C SER A 319 0.07 12.11 27.99
N PRO A 320 0.45 13.27 28.54
CA PRO A 320 -0.33 14.52 28.58
C PRO A 320 -0.45 15.19 27.21
N ALA A 321 -1.41 16.09 27.08
CA ALA A 321 -1.50 16.96 25.91
C ALA A 321 -0.30 17.92 25.87
N ASN A 322 0.07 18.34 24.66
CA ASN A 322 1.10 19.37 24.50
C ASN A 322 0.71 20.65 25.23
N ASN A 323 1.66 21.22 25.97
CA ASN A 323 1.56 22.34 26.90
C ASN A 323 0.65 22.14 28.12
N ALA A 324 0.39 20.89 28.53
CA ALA A 324 -0.33 20.63 29.78
C ALA A 324 0.42 21.25 30.98
N SER A 325 -0.35 21.83 31.90
CA SER A 325 0.16 22.49 33.12
C SER A 325 -0.21 21.72 34.38
N PHE A 326 0.72 21.63 35.33
CA PHE A 326 0.54 20.90 36.59
C PHE A 326 1.01 21.73 37.80
N THR A 327 0.40 21.51 38.97
CA THR A 327 0.83 22.17 40.22
C THR A 327 1.99 21.39 40.87
N PRO A 328 3.12 22.04 41.21
CA PRO A 328 4.23 21.38 41.87
C PRO A 328 3.94 21.10 43.36
N PRO A 329 4.43 19.98 43.91
CA PRO A 329 5.03 18.85 43.20
C PRO A 329 3.97 18.06 42.43
N ALA A 330 4.22 17.80 41.14
CA ALA A 330 3.24 17.14 40.27
C ALA A 330 3.49 15.63 40.16
N THR A 331 2.41 14.90 39.87
CA THR A 331 2.50 13.57 39.26
C THR A 331 1.96 13.67 37.84
N VAL A 332 2.82 13.42 36.85
CA VAL A 332 2.50 13.46 35.43
C VAL A 332 2.34 12.03 34.91
N ASN A 333 1.13 11.66 34.50
CA ASN A 333 0.86 10.38 33.84
C ASN A 333 1.13 10.51 32.33
N ILE A 334 2.14 9.80 31.84
CA ILE A 334 2.49 9.73 30.42
C ILE A 334 1.92 8.43 29.85
N GLN A 335 1.06 8.52 28.83
CA GLN A 335 0.45 7.41 28.13
C GLN A 335 0.88 7.43 26.66
N ALA A 336 1.07 6.25 26.07
CA ALA A 336 1.49 6.09 24.68
C ALA A 336 0.71 5.00 23.95
N SER A 337 0.56 5.19 22.63
CA SER A 337 0.10 4.15 21.70
C SER A 337 1.29 3.70 20.86
N ALA A 338 1.48 2.39 20.73
CA ALA A 338 2.52 1.80 19.90
C ALA A 338 2.00 0.54 19.20
N SER A 339 2.37 0.34 17.94
CA SER A 339 2.03 -0.85 17.16
C SER A 339 3.11 -1.18 16.15
N ASP A 340 3.24 -2.47 15.85
CA ASP A 340 4.24 -3.02 14.94
C ASP A 340 3.55 -3.83 13.85
N ASN A 341 3.97 -3.65 12.60
CA ASN A 341 3.32 -4.26 11.43
C ASN A 341 3.91 -5.62 11.03
N ASP A 342 5.13 -5.96 11.48
CA ASP A 342 5.82 -7.22 11.14
C ASP A 342 6.30 -8.01 12.38
N GLY A 343 5.85 -7.59 13.57
CA GLY A 343 6.20 -8.17 14.86
C GLY A 343 5.33 -7.70 16.02
N THR A 344 5.94 -7.64 17.20
CA THR A 344 5.32 -7.15 18.44
C THR A 344 6.19 -6.08 19.08
N VAL A 345 5.58 -5.11 19.75
CA VAL A 345 6.33 -4.10 20.51
C VAL A 345 6.84 -4.74 21.80
N ALA A 346 8.16 -4.88 21.92
CA ALA A 346 8.81 -5.46 23.10
C ALA A 346 8.79 -4.50 24.30
N LYS A 347 8.99 -3.19 24.06
CA LYS A 347 8.92 -2.17 25.11
C LYS A 347 8.67 -0.76 24.57
N VAL A 348 8.14 0.10 25.43
CA VAL A 348 8.04 1.56 25.26
C VAL A 348 8.78 2.24 26.40
N GLU A 349 9.78 3.06 26.07
CA GLU A 349 10.61 3.82 27.01
C GLU A 349 10.16 5.29 27.02
N PHE A 350 10.10 5.93 28.20
CA PHE A 350 9.60 7.29 28.41
C PHE A 350 10.76 8.22 28.80
N PHE A 351 10.83 9.41 28.21
CA PHE A 351 11.96 10.35 28.37
C PHE A 351 11.50 11.77 28.66
N ASN A 352 12.35 12.53 29.36
CA ASN A 352 12.34 13.99 29.44
C ASN A 352 13.68 14.51 28.89
N GLY A 353 13.65 15.20 27.74
CA GLY A 353 14.84 15.50 26.96
C GLY A 353 15.61 14.22 26.62
N GLY A 354 16.90 14.17 26.98
CA GLY A 354 17.72 12.96 26.83
C GLY A 354 17.64 11.98 28.02
N THR A 355 16.94 12.33 29.11
CA THR A 355 16.92 11.53 30.34
C THR A 355 15.76 10.54 30.32
N LYS A 356 16.06 9.24 30.45
CA LYS A 356 15.05 8.19 30.58
C LYS A 356 14.36 8.28 31.96
N LEU A 357 13.03 8.37 31.95
CA LEU A 357 12.18 8.38 33.14
C LEU A 357 11.79 6.95 33.55
N GLY A 358 11.39 6.12 32.59
CA GLY A 358 10.93 4.75 32.83
C GLY A 358 10.63 3.97 31.55
N GLU A 359 10.01 2.80 31.69
CA GLU A 359 9.59 1.95 30.57
C GLU A 359 8.35 1.11 30.92
N SER A 360 7.64 0.66 29.88
CA SER A 360 6.57 -0.33 29.96
C SER A 360 6.78 -1.41 28.89
N THR A 361 6.60 -2.68 29.26
CA THR A 361 6.76 -3.84 28.36
C THR A 361 5.42 -4.42 27.89
N ALA A 362 4.30 -3.84 28.29
CA ALA A 362 2.97 -4.32 27.93
C ALA A 362 1.96 -3.18 27.78
N ALA A 363 1.00 -3.34 26.87
CA ALA A 363 -0.12 -2.42 26.71
C ALA A 363 -1.12 -2.55 27.88
N PRO A 364 -1.76 -1.46 28.33
CA PRO A 364 -1.58 -0.08 27.87
C PRO A 364 -0.23 0.51 28.34
N TYR A 365 0.50 1.13 27.41
CA TYR A 365 1.82 1.70 27.71
C TYR A 365 1.66 3.02 28.48
N SER A 366 2.05 3.04 29.75
CA SER A 366 1.94 4.21 30.62
C SER A 366 3.07 4.26 31.66
N TYR A 367 3.43 5.47 32.09
CA TYR A 367 4.39 5.74 33.15
C TYR A 367 3.98 6.97 33.99
N ASN A 368 4.03 6.84 35.32
CA ASN A 368 3.74 7.95 36.25
C ASN A 368 5.04 8.60 36.73
N TRP A 369 5.32 9.82 36.26
CA TRP A 369 6.45 10.63 36.70
C TRP A 369 6.06 11.47 37.92
N THR A 370 6.57 11.13 39.11
CA THR A 370 6.16 11.71 40.40
C THR A 370 7.15 12.77 40.91
N ASN A 371 6.68 13.61 41.85
CA ASN A 371 7.45 14.67 42.51
C ASN A 371 8.13 15.63 41.53
N VAL A 372 7.47 15.91 40.41
CA VAL A 372 8.00 16.80 39.39
C VAL A 372 8.01 18.23 39.95
N ALA A 373 9.20 18.83 40.00
CA ALA A 373 9.41 20.19 40.47
C ALA A 373 8.86 21.22 39.48
N ALA A 374 8.84 22.50 39.86
CA ALA A 374 8.46 23.55 38.94
C ALA A 374 9.49 23.65 37.79
N GLY A 375 9.01 23.76 36.56
CA GLY A 375 9.83 23.84 35.35
C GLY A 375 9.05 23.53 34.07
N THR A 376 9.72 23.71 32.94
CA THR A 376 9.24 23.31 31.62
C THR A 376 9.98 22.06 31.17
N TYR A 377 9.25 21.05 30.68
CA TYR A 377 9.79 19.73 30.35
C TYR A 377 9.38 19.30 28.95
N THR A 378 10.23 18.54 28.27
CA THR A 378 9.98 18.04 26.90
C THR A 378 9.98 16.52 26.92
N LEU A 379 8.82 15.92 26.72
CA LEU A 379 8.59 14.48 26.79
C LEU A 379 8.67 13.82 25.41
N THR A 380 9.31 12.67 25.33
CA THR A 380 9.26 11.76 24.16
C THR A 380 9.09 10.32 24.63
N VAL A 381 8.62 9.44 23.75
CA VAL A 381 8.61 7.99 23.98
C VAL A 381 9.31 7.26 22.84
N LYS A 382 9.99 6.14 23.15
CA LYS A 382 10.65 5.27 22.18
C LYS A 382 10.06 3.87 22.24
N ALA A 383 9.45 3.39 21.17
CA ALA A 383 9.02 1.99 21.06
C ALA A 383 10.15 1.16 20.44
N THR A 384 10.39 -0.04 20.96
CA THR A 384 11.33 -1.03 20.41
C THR A 384 10.57 -2.35 20.21
N ASP A 385 10.74 -2.98 19.06
CA ASP A 385 10.08 -4.24 18.72
C ASP A 385 10.84 -5.49 19.24
N ASN A 386 10.26 -6.66 18.98
CA ASN A 386 10.78 -7.96 19.37
C ASN A 386 12.04 -8.42 18.63
N LYS A 387 12.50 -7.69 17.61
CA LYS A 387 13.71 -7.92 16.83
C LYS A 387 14.71 -6.76 16.92
N GLY A 388 14.41 -5.74 17.73
CA GLY A 388 15.32 -4.67 18.15
C GLY A 388 15.27 -3.37 17.34
N ALA A 389 14.39 -3.22 16.34
CA ALA A 389 14.22 -1.91 15.69
C ALA A 389 13.35 -0.99 16.56
N ALA A 390 13.52 0.32 16.39
CA ALA A 390 12.94 1.29 17.29
C ALA A 390 12.60 2.62 16.61
N THR A 391 11.54 3.25 17.11
CA THR A 391 11.05 4.57 16.67
C THR A 391 10.82 5.46 17.89
N THR A 392 11.13 6.75 17.76
CA THR A 392 10.86 7.77 18.78
C THR A 392 9.71 8.67 18.33
N SER A 393 8.79 9.00 19.24
CA SER A 393 7.65 9.88 18.96
C SER A 393 8.07 11.32 18.72
N ALA A 394 7.14 12.13 18.19
CA ALA A 394 7.23 13.58 18.32
C ALA A 394 7.28 14.02 19.80
N ALA A 395 7.85 15.19 20.05
CA ALA A 395 8.00 15.75 21.39
C ALA A 395 6.71 16.42 21.89
N VAL A 396 6.43 16.27 23.19
CA VAL A 396 5.32 16.92 23.92
C VAL A 396 5.92 17.79 25.03
N THR A 397 5.66 19.08 25.02
CA THR A 397 6.10 20.00 26.09
C THR A 397 5.07 20.05 27.20
N ILE A 398 5.49 20.12 28.46
CA ILE A 398 4.60 20.35 29.62
C ILE A 398 5.21 21.38 30.56
N VAL A 399 4.38 22.00 31.39
CA VAL A 399 4.79 22.96 32.43
C VAL A 399 4.35 22.46 33.79
N VAL A 400 5.22 22.54 34.78
CA VAL A 400 4.88 22.32 36.19
C VAL A 400 5.17 23.63 36.91
N GLY A 401 4.18 24.24 37.57
CA GLY A 401 4.31 25.59 38.15
C GLY A 401 3.08 26.44 37.88
N THR A 402 3.13 27.72 38.27
CA THR A 402 2.07 28.65 37.86
C THR A 402 2.20 28.91 36.36
N GLY A 403 1.10 28.74 35.63
CA GLY A 403 1.12 28.69 34.17
C GLY A 403 -0.27 28.93 33.59
N ASN A 404 -0.73 30.17 33.68
CA ASN A 404 -1.58 30.72 32.63
C ASN A 404 -0.68 31.69 31.88
N ASN A 405 0.35 31.12 31.21
CA ASN A 405 1.20 31.76 30.21
C ASN A 405 0.96 33.29 30.20
N ASN A 406 1.70 34.01 31.02
CA ASN A 406 1.70 35.48 31.03
C ASN A 406 3.08 35.96 31.53
N GLY A 407 4.17 35.27 31.14
CA GLY A 407 5.52 35.57 31.64
C GLY A 407 5.89 34.98 33.02
N CYS A 408 5.07 34.08 33.57
CA CYS A 408 5.30 33.42 34.88
C CYS A 408 5.49 31.90 34.80
N ASN A 409 5.67 31.36 33.58
CA ASN A 409 5.75 29.94 33.30
C ASN A 409 6.92 29.27 34.03
N GLY A 410 6.63 28.15 34.72
CA GLY A 410 7.64 27.35 35.42
C GLY A 410 8.11 27.93 36.76
N ILE A 411 7.51 29.04 37.23
CA ILE A 411 7.81 29.64 38.53
C ILE A 411 6.74 29.21 39.55
N ALA A 412 7.16 28.87 40.77
CA ALA A 412 6.26 28.46 41.84
C ALA A 412 5.50 29.65 42.45
N ALA A 413 4.27 29.45 42.90
CA ALA A 413 3.56 30.45 43.71
C ALA A 413 4.27 30.64 45.06
N TRP A 414 4.33 31.88 45.55
CA TRP A 414 4.85 32.14 46.89
C TRP A 414 3.97 31.48 47.95
N SER A 415 4.60 30.70 48.80
CA SER A 415 4.07 30.15 50.04
C SER A 415 4.72 30.80 51.26
N ALA A 416 3.91 31.13 52.26
CA ALA A 416 4.34 31.61 53.57
C ALA A 416 5.24 30.63 54.33
N THR A 417 5.09 29.32 54.08
CA THR A 417 5.84 28.27 54.80
C THR A 417 7.14 27.87 54.12
N ALA A 418 7.33 28.23 52.86
CA ALA A 418 8.53 27.87 52.11
C ALA A 418 9.70 28.82 52.41
N VAL A 419 10.91 28.27 52.34
CA VAL A 419 12.17 29.02 52.49
C VAL A 419 12.67 29.39 51.11
N TYR A 420 13.06 30.65 50.92
CA TYR A 420 13.65 31.15 49.68
C TYR A 420 15.06 31.65 49.94
N THR A 421 15.94 31.44 48.97
CA THR A 421 17.35 31.86 49.03
C THR A 421 17.68 32.72 47.82
N ASN A 422 18.84 33.41 47.86
CA ASN A 422 19.23 34.36 46.83
C ASN A 422 19.08 33.77 45.41
N GLY A 423 18.33 34.46 44.55
CA GLY A 423 18.07 34.06 43.16
C GLY A 423 16.79 33.27 42.93
N MET A 424 16.17 32.71 43.98
CA MET A 424 14.89 32.00 43.83
C MET A 424 13.76 32.96 43.45
N GLN A 425 12.98 32.57 42.45
CA GLN A 425 11.83 33.35 41.97
C GLN A 425 10.51 32.73 42.44
N VAL A 426 9.54 33.59 42.75
CA VAL A 426 8.18 33.22 43.13
C VAL A 426 7.16 34.10 42.44
N VAL A 427 5.96 33.57 42.27
CA VAL A 427 4.80 34.31 41.79
C VAL A 427 3.90 34.69 42.96
N TYR A 428 3.62 35.99 43.11
CA TYR A 428 2.68 36.51 44.11
C TYR A 428 1.88 37.67 43.51
N ASN A 429 0.55 37.67 43.66
CA ASN A 429 -0.35 38.70 43.09
C ASN A 429 -0.09 38.99 41.60
N SER A 430 0.06 37.94 40.79
CA SER A 430 0.37 38.06 39.36
C SER A 430 1.65 38.87 39.08
N LYS A 431 2.68 38.73 39.92
CA LYS A 431 4.02 39.32 39.73
C LYS A 431 5.11 38.33 40.13
N VAL A 432 6.23 38.38 39.42
CA VAL A 432 7.45 37.64 39.72
C VAL A 432 8.31 38.45 40.68
N TYR A 433 8.72 37.82 41.78
CA TYR A 433 9.68 38.37 42.73
C TYR A 433 10.86 37.43 42.87
N GLN A 434 12.06 37.99 42.98
CA GLN A 434 13.30 37.27 43.24
C GLN A 434 13.78 37.56 44.67
N ALA A 435 14.07 36.52 45.43
CA ALA A 435 14.67 36.66 46.76
C ALA A 435 16.11 37.18 46.62
N LYS A 436 16.46 38.24 47.35
CA LYS A 436 17.81 38.83 47.35
C LYS A 436 18.75 38.12 48.33
N TRP A 437 18.21 37.46 49.34
CA TRP A 437 18.89 36.62 50.32
C TRP A 437 17.86 35.68 50.98
N TRP A 438 18.27 34.98 52.05
CA TRP A 438 17.39 34.05 52.76
C TRP A 438 16.13 34.75 53.31
N THR A 439 14.95 34.19 53.07
CA THR A 439 13.66 34.68 53.61
C THR A 439 12.64 33.55 53.77
N GLN A 440 11.73 33.69 54.74
CA GLN A 440 10.58 32.81 54.98
C GLN A 440 9.43 33.64 55.56
N ASN A 441 8.20 33.39 55.11
CA ASN A 441 6.99 34.08 55.58
C ASN A 441 6.94 35.61 55.37
N GLU A 442 7.92 36.21 54.68
CA GLU A 442 7.88 37.62 54.30
C GLU A 442 7.19 37.76 52.95
N GLN A 443 5.98 38.33 52.96
CA GLN A 443 5.14 38.49 51.77
C GLN A 443 5.82 39.38 50.70
N PRO A 444 5.86 38.98 49.41
CA PRO A 444 6.70 39.65 48.41
C PRO A 444 6.38 41.10 48.09
N ASP A 445 5.10 41.45 47.89
CA ASP A 445 4.68 42.79 47.44
C ASP A 445 4.91 43.90 48.49
N ILE A 446 4.78 43.62 49.77
CA ILE A 446 5.03 44.57 50.87
C ILE A 446 6.48 44.56 51.37
N ASN A 447 7.28 43.58 50.96
CA ASN A 447 8.71 43.45 51.31
C ASN A 447 9.61 43.60 50.07
N THR A 448 9.24 44.48 49.15
CA THR A 448 10.00 44.83 47.95
C THR A 448 10.60 46.23 48.06
N GLY A 449 11.84 46.41 47.58
CA GLY A 449 12.52 47.72 47.51
C GLY A 449 13.93 47.74 48.11
N ASP A 450 14.51 48.93 48.24
CA ASP A 450 15.85 49.13 48.82
C ASP A 450 15.89 48.65 50.28
N GLY A 451 16.90 47.83 50.60
CA GLY A 451 17.03 47.20 51.93
C GLY A 451 16.01 46.10 52.27
N LYS A 452 15.09 45.75 51.37
CA LYS A 452 14.10 44.67 51.57
C LYS A 452 14.52 43.35 50.92
N VAL A 453 13.88 42.25 51.34
CA VAL A 453 14.23 40.86 51.00
C VAL A 453 13.83 40.43 49.58
N TRP A 454 12.81 41.06 49.00
CA TRP A 454 12.35 40.77 47.63
C TRP A 454 12.75 41.86 46.64
N GLN A 455 13.06 41.43 45.43
CA GLN A 455 13.20 42.26 44.24
C GLN A 455 12.04 41.97 43.30
N TYR A 456 11.28 42.98 42.90
CA TYR A 456 10.32 42.85 41.80
C TYR A 456 11.08 42.59 40.49
N VAL A 457 10.64 41.58 39.75
CA VAL A 457 11.23 41.20 38.45
C VAL A 457 10.32 41.66 37.32
N SER A 458 9.06 41.21 37.30
CA SER A 458 8.10 41.49 36.23
C SER A 458 6.66 41.20 36.66
N ASP A 459 5.69 41.80 35.99
CA ASP A 459 4.29 41.38 36.11
C ASP A 459 4.08 40.05 35.36
N CYS A 460 3.21 39.19 35.89
CA CYS A 460 2.64 38.04 35.19
C CYS A 460 1.57 38.48 34.17
N SER A 461 1.79 39.59 33.48
CA SER A 461 0.92 40.09 32.41
C SER A 461 1.74 40.95 31.47
N GLY A 462 2.90 40.44 31.03
CA GLY A 462 3.91 41.16 30.26
C GLY A 462 3.29 42.17 29.29
N SER A 463 3.34 43.47 29.64
CA SER A 463 2.91 44.52 28.71
C SER A 463 4.14 44.95 27.93
N GLY A 464 4.29 44.35 26.75
CA GLY A 464 5.32 44.75 25.80
C GLY A 464 5.33 43.96 24.50
N ASN A 465 4.92 42.68 24.53
CA ASN A 465 4.52 41.91 23.35
C ASN A 465 3.75 40.70 23.87
N ASN A 466 2.43 40.81 23.95
CA ASN A 466 1.60 39.60 23.98
C ASN A 466 1.78 38.94 22.61
N GLY A 467 2.52 37.84 22.56
CA GLY A 467 2.71 37.04 21.37
C GLY A 467 1.38 36.43 21.01
N ALA A 468 0.79 36.84 19.88
CA ALA A 468 -0.49 36.30 19.48
C ALA A 468 -0.41 34.75 19.40
N PRO A 469 -1.41 34.03 19.91
CA PRO A 469 -1.39 32.58 20.00
C PRO A 469 -1.17 31.94 18.63
N SER A 470 -0.59 30.75 18.50
CA SER A 470 -0.65 29.98 17.26
C SER A 470 -1.85 29.05 17.26
N VAL A 471 -2.49 28.88 16.11
CA VAL A 471 -3.63 27.97 15.97
C VAL A 471 -3.68 27.34 14.57
N SER A 472 -3.96 26.05 14.52
CA SER A 472 -4.22 25.32 13.28
C SER A 472 -5.35 24.31 13.48
N ILE A 473 -6.23 24.20 12.48
CA ILE A 473 -7.21 23.12 12.43
C ILE A 473 -6.45 21.83 12.07
N THR A 474 -6.57 20.81 12.91
CA THR A 474 -5.94 19.49 12.71
C THR A 474 -6.93 18.47 12.15
N SER A 475 -8.22 18.70 12.36
CA SER A 475 -9.31 17.97 11.71
C SER A 475 -10.51 18.91 11.60
N PRO A 476 -11.25 18.90 10.50
CA PRO A 476 -11.06 18.06 9.33
C PRO A 476 -9.86 18.51 8.49
N ALA A 477 -9.30 17.58 7.69
CA ALA A 477 -8.24 17.92 6.75
C ALA A 477 -8.76 18.91 5.68
N ASN A 478 -7.87 19.72 5.10
CA ASN A 478 -8.26 20.61 4.02
C ASN A 478 -8.86 19.82 2.85
N ASN A 479 -9.99 20.30 2.32
CA ASN A 479 -10.85 19.66 1.33
C ASN A 479 -11.55 18.37 1.78
N ALA A 480 -11.65 18.11 3.09
CA ALA A 480 -12.43 16.98 3.58
C ALA A 480 -13.90 17.09 3.19
N SER A 481 -14.50 15.94 2.85
CA SER A 481 -15.88 15.82 2.39
C SER A 481 -16.77 15.08 3.40
N PHE A 482 -17.97 15.59 3.66
CA PHE A 482 -18.97 15.03 4.58
C PHE A 482 -20.33 14.93 3.90
N ALA A 483 -21.15 13.95 4.27
CA ALA A 483 -22.54 13.84 3.80
C ALA A 483 -23.49 14.63 4.72
N ALA A 484 -24.43 15.39 4.15
CA ALA A 484 -25.36 16.21 4.88
C ALA A 484 -26.70 15.51 5.18
N PRO A 485 -27.37 15.86 6.29
CA PRO A 485 -26.90 16.79 7.31
C PRO A 485 -25.66 16.23 8.04
N ALA A 486 -24.58 17.00 8.03
CA ALA A 486 -23.32 16.52 8.58
C ALA A 486 -23.21 16.91 10.03
N SER A 487 -22.52 16.08 10.79
CA SER A 487 -21.91 16.49 12.05
C SER A 487 -20.41 16.53 11.83
N ILE A 488 -19.86 17.74 11.64
CA ILE A 488 -18.43 17.94 11.41
C ILE A 488 -17.78 18.27 12.75
N THR A 489 -16.89 17.40 13.20
CA THR A 489 -16.03 17.69 14.34
C THR A 489 -14.81 18.45 13.89
N ILE A 490 -14.72 19.72 14.29
CA ILE A 490 -13.59 20.61 14.04
C ILE A 490 -12.69 20.56 15.27
N GLN A 491 -11.50 20.01 15.10
CA GLN A 491 -10.44 19.97 16.10
C GLN A 491 -9.34 20.95 15.70
N ALA A 492 -8.84 21.69 16.67
CA ALA A 492 -7.71 22.58 16.50
C ALA A 492 -6.65 22.35 17.56
N THR A 493 -5.40 22.54 17.16
CA THR A 493 -4.28 22.76 18.08
C THR A 493 -4.08 24.25 18.21
N ALA A 494 -4.20 24.76 19.43
CA ALA A 494 -3.86 26.13 19.77
C ALA A 494 -2.79 26.10 20.86
N THR A 495 -1.74 26.90 20.68
CA THR A 495 -0.66 27.04 21.66
C THR A 495 -0.26 28.49 21.73
N ASP A 496 0.24 28.91 22.86
CA ASP A 496 0.68 30.27 23.02
C ASP A 496 1.94 30.28 23.86
N SER A 497 2.92 31.00 23.34
CA SER A 497 4.30 31.04 23.79
C SER A 497 4.47 31.71 25.14
N ASP A 498 3.59 32.65 25.44
CA ASP A 498 3.71 33.62 26.52
C ASP A 498 2.37 33.97 27.17
N GLY A 499 1.26 33.61 26.52
CA GLY A 499 -0.18 33.72 26.80
C GLY A 499 -0.89 32.35 26.95
N SER A 500 -1.95 32.17 27.74
CA SER A 500 -2.68 30.89 27.81
C SER A 500 -3.91 31.01 26.96
N ILE A 501 -4.29 29.98 26.21
CA ILE A 501 -5.46 30.07 25.35
C ILE A 501 -6.72 30.20 26.22
N ALA A 502 -7.32 31.40 26.24
CA ALA A 502 -8.58 31.66 26.93
C ALA A 502 -9.74 30.99 26.21
N LYS A 503 -9.70 30.94 24.87
CA LYS A 503 -10.68 30.23 24.04
C LYS A 503 -10.19 30.00 22.61
N VAL A 504 -10.74 28.98 21.97
CA VAL A 504 -10.70 28.78 20.52
C VAL A 504 -12.10 28.91 19.97
N GLU A 505 -12.31 29.90 19.11
CA GLU A 505 -13.57 30.14 18.41
C GLU A 505 -13.48 29.53 17.01
N PHE A 506 -14.50 28.78 16.60
CA PHE A 506 -14.57 28.16 15.28
C PHE A 506 -15.55 28.94 14.41
N PHE A 507 -15.16 29.21 13.17
CA PHE A 507 -15.91 30.03 12.21
C PHE A 507 -16.12 29.29 10.90
N ASN A 508 -17.19 29.67 10.20
CA ASN A 508 -17.37 29.42 8.77
C ASN A 508 -17.46 30.78 8.06
N GLY A 509 -16.43 31.12 7.29
CA GLY A 509 -16.24 32.47 6.77
C GLY A 509 -16.18 33.49 7.91
N GLY A 510 -17.04 34.51 7.87
CA GLY A 510 -17.15 35.50 8.95
C GLY A 510 -18.06 35.09 10.12
N SER A 511 -18.83 34.00 9.98
CA SER A 511 -19.85 33.61 10.97
C SER A 511 -19.29 32.65 12.01
N LYS A 512 -19.41 33.00 13.30
CA LYS A 512 -18.99 32.14 14.41
C LYS A 512 -19.94 30.94 14.55
N LEU A 513 -19.39 29.74 14.57
CA LEU A 513 -20.11 28.48 14.73
C LEU A 513 -20.20 28.06 16.21
N GLY A 514 -19.10 28.22 16.94
CA GLY A 514 -18.99 27.79 18.34
C GLY A 514 -17.63 28.13 18.92
N GLU A 515 -17.41 27.77 20.19
CA GLU A 515 -16.12 27.96 20.86
C GLU A 515 -15.83 26.85 21.87
N ALA A 516 -14.56 26.65 22.16
CA ALA A 516 -14.07 25.79 23.23
C ALA A 516 -13.16 26.61 24.15
N THR A 517 -13.39 26.56 25.46
CA THR A 517 -12.62 27.28 26.48
C THR A 517 -11.53 26.43 27.14
N GLY A 518 -11.35 25.18 26.72
CA GLY A 518 -10.31 24.28 27.20
C GLY A 518 -9.98 23.17 26.20
N ALA A 519 -8.75 22.64 26.27
CA ALA A 519 -8.30 21.55 25.41
C ALA A 519 -8.90 20.18 25.84
N PRO A 520 -9.18 19.24 24.91
CA PRO A 520 -8.98 19.35 23.46
C PRO A 520 -9.94 20.36 22.83
N TYR A 521 -9.40 21.30 22.04
CA TYR A 521 -10.21 22.33 21.38
C TYR A 521 -10.95 21.67 20.22
N SER A 522 -12.19 21.29 20.49
CA SER A 522 -13.05 20.58 19.56
C SER A 522 -14.44 21.17 19.60
N PHE A 523 -15.02 21.36 18.43
CA PHE A 523 -16.41 21.76 18.27
C PHE A 523 -17.08 20.92 17.20
N THR A 524 -18.23 20.32 17.53
CA THR A 524 -19.02 19.58 16.56
C THR A 524 -20.10 20.48 16.01
N TRP A 525 -19.93 20.91 14.76
CA TRP A 525 -20.96 21.62 14.02
C TRP A 525 -21.97 20.59 13.49
N THR A 526 -23.19 20.60 14.04
CA THR A 526 -24.24 19.62 13.72
C THR A 526 -25.26 20.20 12.74
N ASN A 527 -26.01 19.29 12.09
CA ASN A 527 -27.04 19.64 11.10
C ASN A 527 -26.51 20.55 9.99
N VAL A 528 -25.23 20.40 9.65
CA VAL A 528 -24.61 21.24 8.65
C VAL A 528 -25.25 20.89 7.32
N ALA A 529 -25.89 21.89 6.71
CA ALA A 529 -26.58 21.74 5.44
C ALA A 529 -25.58 21.50 4.29
N ALA A 530 -26.10 21.18 3.12
CA ALA A 530 -25.27 21.12 1.92
C ALA A 530 -24.57 22.48 1.68
N GLY A 531 -23.26 22.48 1.47
CA GLY A 531 -22.49 23.67 1.19
C GLY A 531 -20.99 23.43 1.19
N THR A 532 -20.26 24.33 0.53
CA THR A 532 -18.81 24.47 0.74
C THR A 532 -18.61 25.51 1.83
N TYR A 533 -17.88 25.10 2.88
CA TYR A 533 -17.66 25.91 4.05
C TYR A 533 -16.17 26.15 4.23
N THR A 534 -15.82 27.37 4.58
CA THR A 534 -14.43 27.76 4.82
C THR A 534 -14.25 27.91 6.31
N LEU A 535 -13.63 26.91 6.92
CA LEU A 535 -13.47 26.85 8.37
C LEU A 535 -12.19 27.54 8.79
N THR A 536 -12.28 28.37 9.81
CA THR A 536 -11.12 28.92 10.50
C THR A 536 -11.32 28.79 12.00
N ALA A 537 -10.27 28.41 12.71
CA ALA A 537 -10.19 28.54 14.15
C ALA A 537 -9.46 29.84 14.51
N LYS A 538 -10.01 30.61 15.44
CA LYS A 538 -9.37 31.79 16.05
C LYS A 538 -9.07 31.48 17.50
N ALA A 539 -7.80 31.39 17.85
CA ALA A 539 -7.39 31.30 19.24
C ALA A 539 -7.30 32.72 19.81
N THR A 540 -7.89 32.94 20.99
CA THR A 540 -7.72 34.16 21.78
C THR A 540 -7.05 33.78 23.09
N ASP A 541 -5.99 34.48 23.43
CA ASP A 541 -5.26 34.27 24.67
C ASP A 541 -5.91 35.02 25.85
N ASN A 542 -5.38 34.77 27.04
CA ASN A 542 -5.76 35.37 28.32
C ASN A 542 -5.44 36.87 28.43
N ALA A 543 -4.63 37.42 27.54
CA ALA A 543 -4.35 38.84 27.40
C ALA A 543 -5.06 39.46 26.15
N SER A 544 -6.06 38.75 25.60
CA SER A 544 -6.93 39.16 24.50
C SER A 544 -6.27 39.34 23.11
N SER A 545 -5.02 38.93 22.89
CA SER A 545 -4.53 38.82 21.50
C SER A 545 -5.07 37.57 20.85
N ALA A 546 -5.15 37.60 19.53
CA ALA A 546 -5.76 36.52 18.79
C ALA A 546 -5.12 36.31 17.43
N THR A 547 -5.03 35.05 17.05
CA THR A 547 -4.60 34.62 15.72
C THR A 547 -5.66 33.74 15.12
N THR A 548 -5.89 33.93 13.81
CA THR A 548 -6.75 33.06 13.02
C THR A 548 -5.88 32.10 12.23
N SER A 549 -6.21 30.82 12.31
CA SER A 549 -5.57 29.75 11.53
C SER A 549 -5.71 29.98 10.03
N ALA A 550 -4.88 29.27 9.25
CA ALA A 550 -5.13 29.11 7.83
C ALA A 550 -6.51 28.47 7.60
N ALA A 551 -7.21 28.95 6.57
CA ALA A 551 -8.52 28.44 6.22
C ALA A 551 -8.47 26.98 5.77
N VAL A 552 -9.35 26.15 6.33
CA VAL A 552 -9.60 24.78 5.93
C VAL A 552 -10.94 24.75 5.21
N THR A 553 -10.92 24.44 3.92
CA THR A 553 -12.17 24.27 3.16
C THR A 553 -12.72 22.87 3.41
N VAL A 554 -14.01 22.76 3.72
CA VAL A 554 -14.73 21.49 3.78
C VAL A 554 -15.97 21.53 2.93
N VAL A 555 -16.35 20.37 2.42
CA VAL A 555 -17.53 20.21 1.58
C VAL A 555 -18.51 19.31 2.30
N VAL A 556 -19.70 19.82 2.60
CA VAL A 556 -20.80 19.06 3.19
C VAL A 556 -21.87 18.90 2.14
N GLY A 557 -22.24 17.68 1.79
CA GLY A 557 -23.15 17.41 0.68
C GLY A 557 -24.49 16.87 1.15
N GLY A 558 -25.54 17.68 1.18
CA GLY A 558 -26.92 17.18 1.37
C GLY A 558 -27.46 16.71 0.04
N GLY A 559 -28.26 15.65 0.05
CA GLY A 559 -28.97 15.22 -1.16
C GLY A 559 -29.71 16.41 -1.76
N GLY A 560 -29.18 16.95 -2.85
CA GLY A 560 -29.57 18.27 -3.36
C GLY A 560 -28.41 18.96 -4.08
N ASN A 561 -28.00 18.37 -5.19
CA ASN A 561 -26.95 18.90 -6.04
C ASN A 561 -27.32 20.28 -6.62
N THR A 562 -26.30 21.11 -6.90
CA THR A 562 -26.49 22.46 -7.46
C THR A 562 -26.54 22.44 -9.00
N GLY A 563 -27.08 23.50 -9.61
CA GLY A 563 -27.09 23.64 -11.07
C GLY A 563 -28.10 22.75 -11.79
N ASN A 564 -27.67 22.09 -12.87
CA ASN A 564 -28.45 21.12 -13.66
C ASN A 564 -28.96 19.89 -12.86
N CYS A 565 -28.52 19.71 -11.62
CA CYS A 565 -28.91 18.59 -10.78
C CYS A 565 -29.84 19.00 -9.63
N ALA A 566 -30.29 20.26 -9.61
CA ALA A 566 -31.23 20.74 -8.61
C ALA A 566 -32.53 19.93 -8.68
N GLY A 567 -32.93 19.34 -7.54
CA GLY A 567 -34.17 18.56 -7.40
C GLY A 567 -34.12 17.11 -7.90
N VAL A 568 -32.95 16.59 -8.32
CA VAL A 568 -32.82 15.19 -8.75
C VAL A 568 -32.27 14.31 -7.63
N ALA A 569 -32.94 13.18 -7.37
CA ALA A 569 -32.61 12.26 -6.28
C ALA A 569 -31.31 11.47 -6.52
N THR A 570 -30.61 11.10 -5.44
CA THR A 570 -29.38 10.28 -5.53
C THR A 570 -29.72 8.84 -5.92
N TYR A 571 -28.82 8.16 -6.65
CA TYR A 571 -28.96 6.75 -6.99
C TYR A 571 -28.97 5.90 -5.72
N GLU A 572 -29.92 4.98 -5.67
CA GLU A 572 -30.12 3.98 -4.64
C GLU A 572 -30.04 2.59 -5.27
N PRO A 573 -29.33 1.64 -4.66
CA PRO A 573 -29.35 0.24 -5.08
C PRO A 573 -30.72 -0.41 -4.81
N TYR A 574 -30.89 -1.69 -5.18
CA TYR A 574 -32.14 -2.43 -4.94
C TYR A 574 -32.61 -2.32 -3.48
N PRO A 575 -33.90 -2.05 -3.17
CA PRO A 575 -35.09 -2.34 -3.98
C PRO A 575 -35.53 -1.25 -4.97
N LYS A 576 -34.75 -0.18 -5.18
CA LYS A 576 -35.11 0.86 -6.14
C LYS A 576 -34.92 0.38 -7.58
N ILE A 577 -35.94 0.58 -8.41
CA ILE A 577 -35.96 0.23 -9.84
C ILE A 577 -36.20 1.51 -10.65
N TYR A 578 -35.42 1.70 -11.70
CA TYR A 578 -35.41 2.89 -12.56
C TYR A 578 -35.89 2.56 -13.97
N SER A 579 -36.69 3.43 -14.55
CA SER A 579 -37.18 3.34 -15.92
C SER A 579 -36.33 4.19 -16.87
N LYS A 580 -36.42 3.96 -18.17
CA LYS A 580 -35.69 4.72 -19.17
C LYS A 580 -36.09 6.19 -19.12
N GLY A 581 -35.10 7.08 -19.00
CA GLY A 581 -35.30 8.51 -18.82
C GLY A 581 -35.30 8.97 -17.36
N ASP A 582 -35.34 8.07 -16.38
CA ASP A 582 -35.23 8.42 -14.97
C ASP A 582 -33.87 9.03 -14.67
N ARG A 583 -33.86 10.08 -13.87
CA ARG A 583 -32.64 10.82 -13.55
C ARG A 583 -32.22 10.59 -12.12
N VAL A 584 -30.94 10.31 -11.94
CA VAL A 584 -30.33 10.10 -10.64
C VAL A 584 -29.02 10.84 -10.53
N VAL A 585 -28.70 11.24 -9.32
CA VAL A 585 -27.41 11.78 -8.95
C VAL A 585 -26.54 10.66 -8.41
N TYR A 586 -25.32 10.49 -8.91
CA TYR A 586 -24.38 9.55 -8.30
C TYR A 586 -22.96 10.10 -8.42
N ASN A 587 -22.18 10.06 -7.35
CA ASN A 587 -20.83 10.64 -7.30
C ASN A 587 -20.72 12.07 -7.88
N GLY A 588 -21.70 12.93 -7.57
CA GLY A 588 -21.66 14.35 -7.94
C GLY A 588 -21.99 14.69 -9.40
N ALA A 589 -22.46 13.71 -10.19
CA ALA A 589 -22.94 13.92 -11.55
C ALA A 589 -24.37 13.43 -11.74
N LEU A 590 -25.09 14.06 -12.67
CA LEU A 590 -26.41 13.65 -13.11
C LEU A 590 -26.28 12.53 -14.14
N TYR A 591 -27.11 11.52 -14.00
CA TYR A 591 -27.23 10.43 -14.94
C TYR A 591 -28.69 10.22 -15.30
N GLU A 592 -28.96 9.85 -16.54
CA GLU A 592 -30.26 9.45 -17.04
C GLU A 592 -30.21 7.97 -17.41
N SER A 593 -31.15 7.18 -16.91
CA SER A 593 -31.25 5.76 -17.26
C SER A 593 -31.55 5.62 -18.75
N LEU A 594 -30.83 4.72 -19.44
CA LEU A 594 -31.07 4.39 -20.85
C LEU A 594 -31.95 3.15 -21.05
N SER A 595 -32.35 2.49 -19.96
CA SER A 595 -33.06 1.20 -19.97
C SER A 595 -34.25 1.20 -18.99
N ASP A 596 -35.31 0.50 -19.36
CA ASP A 596 -36.42 0.22 -18.44
C ASP A 596 -36.05 -0.91 -17.46
N ALA A 597 -36.69 -0.90 -16.28
CA ALA A 597 -36.51 -1.88 -15.20
C ALA A 597 -35.04 -2.06 -14.73
N LEU A 598 -34.29 -0.96 -14.65
CA LEU A 598 -32.88 -0.92 -14.24
C LEU A 598 -32.74 -0.93 -12.71
N TYR A 599 -32.08 -1.93 -12.13
CA TYR A 599 -31.80 -2.05 -10.69
C TYR A 599 -30.41 -2.65 -10.45
N ASN A 600 -29.77 -2.34 -9.32
CA ASN A 600 -28.43 -2.85 -8.93
C ASN A 600 -27.26 -2.60 -9.92
N VAL A 601 -27.42 -1.69 -10.87
CA VAL A 601 -26.35 -1.22 -11.76
C VAL A 601 -25.99 0.21 -11.40
N THR A 602 -24.75 0.45 -10.99
CA THR A 602 -24.29 1.71 -10.41
C THR A 602 -23.91 2.75 -11.49
N PRO A 603 -24.50 3.98 -11.49
CA PRO A 603 -24.16 5.00 -12.48
C PRO A 603 -22.67 5.37 -12.45
N GLY A 604 -22.08 5.72 -13.60
CA GLY A 604 -20.64 6.04 -13.70
C GLY A 604 -19.67 4.87 -13.62
N THR A 605 -20.16 3.63 -13.45
CA THR A 605 -19.34 2.40 -13.56
C THR A 605 -19.61 1.63 -14.86
N ALA A 606 -20.63 2.02 -15.61
CA ALA A 606 -21.11 1.32 -16.80
C ALA A 606 -21.93 2.25 -17.73
N ASP A 607 -21.26 2.94 -18.66
CA ASP A 607 -21.83 4.02 -19.49
C ASP A 607 -22.85 3.55 -20.56
N TRP A 608 -23.12 2.24 -20.66
CA TRP A 608 -24.13 1.66 -21.59
C TRP A 608 -25.56 1.64 -21.02
N TRP A 609 -25.71 1.70 -19.69
CA TRP A 609 -27.02 1.68 -19.01
C TRP A 609 -27.40 3.03 -18.40
N TRP A 610 -26.40 3.85 -18.09
CA TRP A 610 -26.55 5.18 -17.53
C TRP A 610 -25.90 6.20 -18.47
N LYS A 611 -26.69 7.16 -18.96
CA LYS A 611 -26.21 8.29 -19.72
C LYS A 611 -25.81 9.41 -18.76
N PRO A 612 -24.52 9.74 -18.63
CA PRO A 612 -24.12 10.92 -17.88
C PRO A 612 -24.70 12.18 -18.55
N LEU A 613 -25.42 13.00 -17.78
CA LEU A 613 -25.94 14.31 -18.18
C LEU A 613 -25.06 15.47 -17.68
N GLY A 614 -23.94 15.14 -17.05
CA GLY A 614 -22.92 16.09 -16.63
C GLY A 614 -22.86 16.27 -15.12
N ALA A 615 -21.73 16.82 -14.67
CA ALA A 615 -21.51 17.17 -13.28
C ALA A 615 -22.49 18.26 -12.83
N CYS A 616 -22.72 18.33 -11.54
CA CYS A 616 -23.71 19.21 -10.97
C CYS A 616 -23.15 20.61 -10.68
N GLY A 617 -23.61 21.64 -11.42
CA GLY A 617 -23.12 23.01 -11.25
C GLY A 617 -23.85 24.10 -12.07
N ALA A 618 -23.75 25.36 -11.61
CA ALA A 618 -24.54 26.51 -12.07
C ALA A 618 -24.34 26.87 -13.56
N ALA A 619 -25.46 27.13 -14.24
CA ALA A 619 -25.57 27.29 -15.69
C ALA A 619 -24.73 28.43 -16.29
N ARG A 620 -24.23 28.21 -17.51
CA ARG A 620 -23.99 29.27 -18.50
C ARG A 620 -24.75 28.96 -19.80
N ILE A 621 -25.17 30.06 -20.43
CA ILE A 621 -26.17 30.19 -21.49
C ILE A 621 -25.67 29.69 -22.86
N ALA A 622 -26.65 29.28 -23.66
CA ALA A 622 -26.66 28.47 -24.88
C ALA A 622 -25.95 29.04 -26.14
N ALA A 623 -25.69 28.13 -27.10
CA ALA A 623 -25.79 28.43 -28.52
C ALA A 623 -26.43 27.27 -29.31
N THR A 624 -27.53 27.65 -29.95
CA THR A 624 -28.37 27.11 -31.05
C THR A 624 -27.89 25.93 -31.93
N SER A 625 -28.88 25.08 -32.24
CA SER A 625 -28.92 23.89 -33.11
C SER A 625 -28.75 24.14 -34.61
N VAL A 626 -28.14 23.19 -35.35
CA VAL A 626 -28.54 22.77 -36.72
C VAL A 626 -28.16 21.30 -37.02
N ALA A 627 -29.17 20.51 -37.43
CA ALA A 627 -29.26 19.31 -38.28
C ALA A 627 -28.41 18.02 -38.07
N VAL A 628 -29.11 16.89 -38.26
CA VAL A 628 -28.76 15.47 -38.07
C VAL A 628 -28.14 14.83 -39.32
N GLN A 629 -27.16 13.93 -39.15
CA GLN A 629 -26.97 12.70 -39.95
C GLN A 629 -26.36 11.57 -39.07
N PRO A 630 -26.66 10.28 -39.37
CA PRO A 630 -26.73 9.20 -38.39
C PRO A 630 -25.42 8.46 -38.12
N ALA A 631 -25.45 7.73 -36.99
CA ALA A 631 -24.48 6.79 -36.45
C ALA A 631 -23.45 6.21 -37.44
N ALA A 632 -22.18 6.55 -37.22
CA ALA A 632 -21.05 5.68 -37.55
C ALA A 632 -20.58 5.01 -36.26
N GLU A 633 -20.83 3.71 -36.18
CA GLU A 633 -20.28 2.71 -35.26
C GLU A 633 -19.04 3.21 -34.47
N VAL A 634 -19.22 3.51 -33.17
CA VAL A 634 -18.14 3.99 -32.31
C VAL A 634 -17.21 2.81 -31.99
N LYS A 635 -16.07 2.75 -32.68
CA LYS A 635 -14.97 1.82 -32.34
C LYS A 635 -14.24 2.26 -31.07
N THR A 636 -13.75 1.28 -30.31
CA THR A 636 -12.99 1.48 -29.07
C THR A 636 -11.66 2.22 -29.33
N LEU A 637 -11.36 3.28 -28.58
CA LEU A 637 -10.06 3.95 -28.63
C LEU A 637 -9.01 3.01 -28.04
N THR A 638 -7.88 2.84 -28.72
CA THR A 638 -6.82 1.97 -28.22
C THR A 638 -5.57 2.79 -27.93
N VAL A 639 -5.01 2.61 -26.73
CA VAL A 639 -3.84 3.34 -26.26
C VAL A 639 -2.74 2.34 -25.98
N TYR A 640 -1.57 2.59 -26.57
CA TYR A 640 -0.38 1.78 -26.43
C TYR A 640 0.77 2.69 -26.04
N PRO A 641 1.43 2.48 -24.92
CA PRO A 641 1.39 1.27 -24.14
C PRO A 641 0.42 1.51 -22.95
N ASN A 642 -0.43 0.56 -22.57
CA ASN A 642 -1.33 0.67 -21.40
C ASN A 642 -1.28 -0.59 -20.52
N PRO A 643 -0.78 -0.53 -19.26
CA PRO A 643 -0.31 0.65 -18.50
C PRO A 643 0.82 1.41 -19.20
N VAL A 644 1.05 2.66 -18.81
CA VAL A 644 1.97 3.62 -19.42
C VAL A 644 3.25 3.71 -18.59
N THR A 645 4.37 4.02 -19.24
CA THR A 645 5.67 3.51 -18.79
C THR A 645 6.85 4.34 -19.23
N GLY A 646 6.73 4.95 -20.39
CA GLY A 646 7.62 5.99 -20.81
C GLY A 646 7.00 7.35 -20.58
N SER A 647 7.77 8.36 -20.92
CA SER A 647 7.31 9.72 -21.13
C SER A 647 6.44 9.87 -22.39
N THR A 648 6.15 8.80 -23.14
CA THR A 648 5.33 8.88 -24.34
C THR A 648 4.35 7.71 -24.45
N LEU A 649 3.13 7.99 -24.89
CA LEU A 649 2.14 6.98 -25.29
C LEU A 649 1.63 7.23 -26.70
N GLN A 650 1.09 6.22 -27.35
CA GLN A 650 0.48 6.27 -28.67
C GLN A 650 -1.02 6.01 -28.59
N VAL A 651 -1.80 6.82 -29.30
CA VAL A 651 -3.25 6.67 -29.37
C VAL A 651 -3.64 6.31 -30.80
N ALA A 652 -4.26 5.14 -30.96
CA ALA A 652 -4.81 4.67 -32.22
C ALA A 652 -6.17 5.35 -32.47
N VAL A 653 -6.25 6.14 -33.53
CA VAL A 653 -7.46 6.88 -33.95
C VAL A 653 -7.73 6.67 -35.43
N LYS A 654 -8.99 6.80 -35.86
CA LYS A 654 -9.31 6.90 -37.30
C LYS A 654 -9.61 8.35 -37.66
N GLY A 655 -9.09 8.83 -38.78
CA GLY A 655 -9.40 10.16 -39.29
C GLY A 655 -9.53 10.22 -40.81
N ALA A 656 -10.20 11.27 -41.30
CA ALA A 656 -10.17 11.66 -42.71
C ALA A 656 -8.78 12.20 -43.11
N ALA A 657 -8.52 12.48 -44.38
CA ALA A 657 -7.26 13.10 -44.78
C ALA A 657 -7.27 14.60 -44.39
N ALA A 658 -6.16 15.11 -43.86
CA ALA A 658 -6.00 16.49 -43.38
C ALA A 658 -6.97 16.92 -42.25
N GLU A 659 -7.54 15.97 -41.52
CA GLU A 659 -8.43 16.22 -40.39
C GLU A 659 -7.62 16.57 -39.13
N LYS A 660 -8.08 17.57 -38.36
CA LYS A 660 -7.52 17.86 -37.04
C LYS A 660 -8.13 16.94 -35.99
N ILE A 661 -7.28 16.18 -35.33
CA ILE A 661 -7.59 15.33 -34.17
C ILE A 661 -6.86 15.88 -32.95
N TYR A 662 -7.59 15.95 -31.84
CA TYR A 662 -7.11 16.38 -30.55
C TYR A 662 -7.06 15.18 -29.61
N ILE A 663 -5.92 15.03 -28.94
CA ILE A 663 -5.73 14.01 -27.92
C ILE A 663 -5.51 14.70 -26.58
N ASP A 664 -6.33 14.31 -25.62
CA ASP A 664 -6.32 14.87 -24.29
C ASP A 664 -5.99 13.83 -23.24
N VAL A 665 -5.14 14.20 -22.29
CA VAL A 665 -4.83 13.43 -21.08
C VAL A 665 -5.43 14.13 -19.88
N TRP A 666 -6.20 13.40 -19.10
CA TRP A 666 -6.93 13.91 -17.94
C TRP A 666 -6.51 13.16 -16.68
N SER A 667 -6.39 13.85 -15.56
CA SER A 667 -6.37 13.16 -14.27
C SER A 667 -7.72 12.50 -14.03
N VAL A 668 -7.76 11.35 -13.34
CA VAL A 668 -9.02 10.68 -12.96
C VAL A 668 -9.98 11.58 -12.17
N ASN A 669 -9.45 12.60 -11.49
CA ASN A 669 -10.22 13.58 -10.71
C ASN A 669 -10.11 15.01 -11.30
N GLY A 670 -9.58 15.16 -12.52
CA GLY A 670 -9.27 16.46 -13.13
C GLY A 670 -10.43 17.05 -13.94
N ASN A 671 -10.63 18.36 -13.84
CA ASN A 671 -11.71 19.09 -14.53
C ASN A 671 -11.26 19.74 -15.86
N ALA A 672 -9.99 19.61 -16.23
CA ALA A 672 -9.42 20.06 -17.51
C ALA A 672 -8.32 19.07 -17.94
N PRO A 673 -8.00 18.96 -19.24
CA PRO A 673 -6.90 18.12 -19.68
C PRO A 673 -5.59 18.70 -19.14
N VAL A 674 -4.82 17.87 -18.45
CA VAL A 674 -3.48 18.21 -17.98
C VAL A 674 -2.48 18.24 -19.13
N LEU A 675 -2.84 17.61 -20.25
CA LEU A 675 -2.09 17.66 -21.49
C LEU A 675 -3.05 17.60 -22.69
N HIS A 676 -2.87 18.51 -23.64
CA HIS A 676 -3.68 18.64 -24.86
C HIS A 676 -2.75 18.66 -26.06
N LYS A 677 -3.01 17.83 -27.07
CA LYS A 677 -2.19 17.76 -28.27
C LYS A 677 -3.03 17.74 -29.54
N GLU A 678 -2.82 18.71 -30.41
CA GLU A 678 -3.40 18.79 -31.75
C GLU A 678 -2.54 18.00 -32.76
N TYR A 679 -3.19 17.26 -33.64
CA TYR A 679 -2.59 16.52 -34.73
C TYR A 679 -3.41 16.67 -36.01
N VAL A 680 -2.75 16.89 -37.15
CA VAL A 680 -3.40 16.89 -38.46
C VAL A 680 -3.12 15.55 -39.14
N THR A 681 -4.16 14.81 -39.49
CA THR A 681 -4.01 13.50 -40.13
C THR A 681 -3.48 13.62 -41.55
N GLY A 682 -2.62 12.70 -41.96
CA GLY A 682 -2.08 12.65 -43.32
C GLY A 682 -3.12 12.11 -44.33
N ALA A 683 -3.19 10.78 -44.45
CA ALA A 683 -4.15 10.09 -45.33
C ALA A 683 -5.35 9.54 -44.55
N LYS A 684 -6.50 9.39 -45.22
CA LYS A 684 -7.73 8.82 -44.63
C LYS A 684 -7.48 7.39 -44.16
N GLY A 685 -7.73 7.09 -42.88
CA GLY A 685 -7.52 5.74 -42.32
C GLY A 685 -7.19 5.74 -40.83
N GLY A 686 -6.71 4.59 -40.34
CA GLY A 686 -6.18 4.46 -38.98
C GLY A 686 -4.81 5.13 -38.86
N GLN A 687 -4.61 5.86 -37.77
CA GLN A 687 -3.44 6.68 -37.47
C GLN A 687 -3.02 6.41 -36.02
N PHE A 688 -1.72 6.46 -35.75
CA PHE A 688 -1.20 6.42 -34.39
C PHE A 688 -0.58 7.77 -34.05
N ILE A 689 -1.07 8.40 -32.99
CA ILE A 689 -0.61 9.72 -32.56
C ILE A 689 0.22 9.56 -31.29
N SER A 690 1.48 9.98 -31.34
CA SER A 690 2.37 9.97 -30.17
C SER A 690 2.17 11.21 -29.30
N ILE A 691 1.96 10.96 -28.01
CA ILE A 691 1.71 11.95 -26.97
C ILE A 691 2.86 11.87 -25.98
N ASP A 692 3.51 13.01 -25.74
CA ASP A 692 4.48 13.16 -24.66
C ASP A 692 3.72 13.49 -23.38
N ILE A 693 4.02 12.74 -22.33
CA ILE A 693 3.42 12.75 -21.00
C ILE A 693 4.52 12.78 -19.93
N SER A 694 5.77 13.10 -20.29
CA SER A 694 6.92 13.18 -19.37
C SER A 694 6.66 14.02 -18.12
N GLN A 695 5.77 15.01 -18.23
CA GLN A 695 5.44 15.94 -17.16
C GLN A 695 4.30 15.45 -16.24
N LEU A 696 3.68 14.31 -16.55
CA LEU A 696 2.60 13.76 -15.75
C LEU A 696 3.14 12.87 -14.62
N PRO A 697 2.74 13.09 -13.36
CA PRO A 697 3.17 12.24 -12.25
C PRO A 697 2.56 10.83 -12.33
N GLN A 698 3.18 9.87 -11.64
CA GLN A 698 2.61 8.52 -11.52
C GLN A 698 1.18 8.55 -10.98
N GLY A 699 0.31 7.70 -11.52
CA GLY A 699 -1.09 7.69 -11.18
C GLY A 699 -1.99 7.18 -12.31
N THR A 700 -3.30 7.20 -12.06
CA THR A 700 -4.29 6.81 -13.08
C THR A 700 -4.71 8.06 -13.85
N TRP A 701 -4.72 7.96 -15.18
CA TRP A 701 -5.07 9.03 -16.11
C TRP A 701 -6.07 8.52 -17.15
N ILE A 702 -6.74 9.42 -17.86
CA ILE A 702 -7.75 9.10 -18.87
C ILE A 702 -7.37 9.77 -20.18
N ILE A 703 -7.31 8.98 -21.24
CA ILE A 703 -7.03 9.42 -22.61
C ILE A 703 -8.33 9.53 -23.39
N LYS A 704 -8.50 10.67 -24.07
CA LYS A 704 -9.62 10.95 -24.97
C LYS A 704 -9.11 11.44 -26.32
N ALA A 705 -9.86 11.15 -27.38
CA ALA A 705 -9.59 11.64 -28.72
C ALA A 705 -10.84 12.27 -29.32
N SER A 706 -10.71 13.45 -29.91
CA SER A 706 -11.80 14.19 -30.56
C SER A 706 -11.34 14.84 -31.88
N ASP A 707 -12.26 15.28 -32.73
CA ASP A 707 -11.94 16.15 -33.87
C ASP A 707 -12.05 17.64 -33.51
N ALA A 708 -11.81 18.53 -34.49
CA ALA A 708 -11.90 19.98 -34.32
C ALA A 708 -13.28 20.53 -33.93
N THR A 709 -14.33 19.72 -34.05
CA THR A 709 -15.66 20.10 -33.57
C THR A 709 -15.92 19.63 -32.13
N GLY A 710 -14.96 18.89 -31.55
CA GLY A 710 -15.08 18.25 -30.25
C GLY A 710 -15.77 16.88 -30.29
N ALA A 711 -16.10 16.36 -31.48
CA ALA A 711 -16.77 15.07 -31.59
C ALA A 711 -15.80 13.91 -31.27
N PRO A 712 -16.16 12.93 -30.41
CA PRO A 712 -15.26 11.84 -30.02
C PRO A 712 -14.87 10.94 -31.20
N LYS A 713 -13.58 10.55 -31.26
CA LYS A 713 -13.03 9.63 -32.28
C LYS A 713 -12.93 8.17 -31.81
N GLY A 714 -13.42 7.89 -30.60
CA GLY A 714 -13.50 6.56 -29.97
C GLY A 714 -13.89 6.67 -28.49
N SER A 715 -14.14 5.52 -27.83
CA SER A 715 -14.43 5.48 -26.38
C SER A 715 -13.18 5.83 -25.54
N ALA A 716 -13.29 6.69 -24.52
CA ALA A 716 -12.15 7.05 -23.66
C ALA A 716 -11.43 5.82 -23.06
N LYS A 717 -10.13 5.93 -22.82
CA LYS A 717 -9.30 4.84 -22.29
C LYS A 717 -8.60 5.26 -21.00
N ILE A 718 -8.79 4.48 -19.94
CA ILE A 718 -8.03 4.64 -18.70
C ILE A 718 -6.62 4.10 -18.93
N ILE A 719 -5.63 4.86 -18.49
CA ILE A 719 -4.22 4.50 -18.50
C ILE A 719 -3.66 4.64 -17.07
N ARG A 720 -2.69 3.82 -16.70
CA ARG A 720 -1.97 3.95 -15.42
C ARG A 720 -0.50 4.22 -15.70
N MET A 721 0.04 5.33 -15.20
CA MET A 721 1.45 5.74 -15.30
C MET A 721 2.23 5.38 -14.04
#